data_AF-A0A3N0BXX5-F1
#
_entry.id   AF-A0A3N0BXX5-F1
#
_cell.length_a   1.000
_cell.length_b   1.000
_cell.length_c   1.000
_cell.angle_alpha   90.00
_cell.angle_beta   90.00
_cell.angle_gamma   90.00
#
_symmetry.space_group_name_H-M   'P 1'
#
loop_
_entity.id
_entity.type
_entity.pdbx_description
1 polymer ?
#
loop_
_entity_poly.entity_id
_entity_poly.type
_entity_poly.pdbx_seq_one_letter_code
_entity_poly.pdbx_strand_id
1 'polypeptide(L)'
;MKLIISALRHPITVLVAVLGIAFFSYISIRNSKIDIFPTLGLPTVYVAQPYGGLSPEQMEGFVTSYYEYHFLYITGVKYVDSKSIQGAALIKIEFNEGTDMAQAMAEVVGYVNRSRAFMPPGTVPPFITRFDAGSVPVGQLVFSSETKSLGEISDLALFKVRPMFSTLPGVSAPPPFGGNNKTVIINVDPDKIRNYQLSPGQVMQSLATSNTISPAGNVRIGDSTYLTPQNSVIENLQDLENTPLQKGSGTSVYIKDIATVSIGSDVTTSYALVNGKRSVYIPVTKRADASTWDVVKLVKASLPDMQAAIPEDIKVSYEFDQSGYVISALKSLLFEGGLGAILTGLMVLLFLGDRRGALIVVMTIPLALLCSATVLYLFGQTINIMTLGGLALSVGILVDEATVTIENIHRHLEMGKDKRQAIADACKEIATPKLLILLSILAVFVPPLFMNGVPRAMFMPLSLAVGFAMIASFFLSQTFVPVLSNWMMKGHLPQSSSNNRFERLKISYTGTITRISKKTGLITLLFSLVSTGFVIIFFLSIGTELFPAVDTGQTQVTANVAITLLKGKDLVIQMPNPKMLAIWQRNLEDVAGRKLVDVFPELEFQRFPKLLTDAFETGNRVAMDQIPAVIVDTNGKSHQIYVDFSYDPIFDSIGNVEYIMATVIDVTKQVESFTELEQNKAELQAITEELATSNEELSATNEELATTNEELQEAQESLLIKNEELAETEENLNLALASGNLGIYSIYPSTGKFDISKKAREFYGLPLETDVLWTDVIKTVVPEYLSVIEKARADALAKHIPFDVQYPIIQGSTGIKKWVRVVGKSIPKTKLKEARFLGVIIDITEEVEHRLVIEESEDRFRNMAEATDIYISVGDLSRKATYFNNAWVKLTGRTMQELVELGYIDLVHPEDRNIYMDVYNKSFDKQSTFTGEFRLMGLDGEYRWLLAKGTPRFNNDGIFMGYISSSVDITELKKDELRKNDFIGMVSHELKTPLTAISGFVQVLQSRARKSEDTYALNALNRAYNQIRKMTSMINGFLNVSRLESGKLLIEKNVFRLDELLVELIEESDIVQFSHEIILSVDEPIEVNADRDKIGSVVSNLLSNAVKYSPSGTRVDVKCKILNNKAFVSVSDNGIGIDKIDLEKLFDRYYRVGKHHTVSGFGIGLYLSAEIIERHNGKIGVDSEVDKGSTFYFEIPLIEH
;
A
#
# COMPACT_ATOMS: atom_id res chain seq x y z
N MET A 1 -31.63 -6.27 -45.99
CA MET A 1 -32.42 -6.17 -47.25
C MET A 1 -33.94 -6.21 -47.03
N LYS A 2 -34.56 -7.29 -46.52
CA LYS A 2 -36.03 -7.37 -46.37
C LYS A 2 -36.63 -6.20 -45.54
N LEU A 3 -35.94 -5.77 -44.48
CA LEU A 3 -36.36 -4.66 -43.59
C LEU A 3 -36.68 -3.36 -44.35
N ILE A 4 -35.73 -2.84 -45.14
CA ILE A 4 -35.83 -1.57 -45.89
C ILE A 4 -37.02 -1.62 -46.87
N ILE A 5 -37.13 -2.72 -47.62
CA ILE A 5 -38.22 -2.92 -48.59
C ILE A 5 -39.57 -3.02 -47.88
N SER A 6 -39.62 -3.65 -46.70
CA SER A 6 -40.83 -3.73 -45.87
C SER A 6 -41.24 -2.35 -45.33
N ALA A 7 -40.28 -1.54 -44.85
CA ALA A 7 -40.52 -0.18 -44.37
C ALA A 7 -41.09 0.73 -45.46
N LEU A 8 -40.51 0.68 -46.68
CA LEU A 8 -41.00 1.43 -47.84
C LEU A 8 -42.38 0.95 -48.35
N ARG A 9 -42.73 -0.34 -48.16
CA ARG A 9 -44.06 -0.89 -48.49
C ARG A 9 -45.13 -0.55 -47.43
N HIS A 10 -44.74 -0.46 -46.16
CA HIS A 10 -45.66 -0.23 -45.03
C HIS A 10 -45.26 1.02 -44.21
N PRO A 11 -45.22 2.22 -44.82
CA PRO A 11 -44.72 3.42 -44.16
C PRO A 11 -45.58 3.88 -42.97
N ILE A 12 -46.88 3.57 -42.98
CA ILE A 12 -47.79 3.85 -41.86
C ILE A 12 -47.38 3.03 -40.62
N THR A 13 -46.99 1.76 -40.79
CA THR A 13 -46.51 0.91 -39.69
C THR A 13 -45.25 1.47 -39.05
N VAL A 14 -44.35 2.05 -39.85
CA VAL A 14 -43.15 2.73 -39.34
C VAL A 14 -43.55 3.97 -38.52
N LEU A 15 -44.46 4.82 -39.01
CA LEU A 15 -44.96 5.96 -38.23
C LEU A 15 -45.64 5.54 -36.92
N VAL A 16 -46.45 4.48 -36.92
CA VAL A 16 -47.09 3.95 -35.71
C VAL A 16 -46.04 3.45 -34.71
N ALA A 17 -44.98 2.78 -35.17
CA ALA A 17 -43.87 2.38 -34.30
C ALA A 17 -43.14 3.60 -33.69
N VAL A 18 -42.92 4.66 -34.48
CA VAL A 18 -42.31 5.92 -34.02
C VAL A 18 -43.17 6.64 -32.97
N LEU A 19 -44.49 6.71 -33.19
CA LEU A 19 -45.43 7.23 -32.20
C LEU A 19 -45.49 6.34 -30.94
N GLY A 20 -45.35 5.03 -31.10
CA GLY A 20 -45.20 4.07 -30.01
C GLY A 20 -43.95 4.36 -29.16
N ILE A 21 -42.79 4.60 -29.78
CA ILE A 21 -41.57 5.01 -29.08
C ILE A 21 -41.79 6.31 -28.30
N ALA A 22 -42.43 7.33 -28.89
CA ALA A 22 -42.75 8.58 -28.20
C ALA A 22 -43.70 8.36 -26.99
N PHE A 23 -44.69 7.47 -27.10
CA PHE A 23 -45.61 7.14 -26.02
C PHE A 23 -44.95 6.34 -24.89
N PHE A 24 -44.22 5.27 -25.22
CA PHE A 24 -43.54 4.44 -24.21
C PHE A 24 -42.38 5.16 -23.53
N SER A 25 -41.65 6.01 -24.26
CA SER A 25 -40.57 6.82 -23.67
C SER A 25 -41.12 7.86 -22.68
N TYR A 26 -42.26 8.50 -22.98
CA TYR A 26 -42.95 9.37 -22.01
C TYR A 26 -43.31 8.64 -20.72
N ILE A 27 -43.86 7.41 -20.82
CA ILE A 27 -44.17 6.58 -19.64
C ILE A 27 -42.90 6.18 -18.89
N SER A 28 -41.87 5.75 -19.60
CA SER A 28 -40.60 5.31 -19.02
C SER A 28 -39.91 6.46 -18.27
N ILE A 29 -39.73 7.61 -18.92
CA ILE A 29 -39.10 8.80 -18.31
C ILE A 29 -39.87 9.29 -17.07
N ARG A 30 -41.22 9.18 -17.07
CA ARG A 30 -42.05 9.55 -15.91
C ARG A 30 -41.92 8.58 -14.73
N ASN A 31 -41.66 7.29 -15.00
CA ASN A 31 -41.61 6.23 -13.99
C ASN A 31 -40.17 5.83 -13.58
N SER A 32 -39.16 6.25 -14.34
CA SER A 32 -37.75 6.08 -13.99
C SER A 32 -37.38 6.84 -12.73
N LYS A 33 -36.69 6.18 -11.81
CA LYS A 33 -36.02 6.84 -10.68
C LYS A 33 -34.96 7.81 -11.20
N ILE A 34 -34.87 8.99 -10.60
CA ILE A 34 -33.88 10.00 -10.95
C ILE A 34 -32.89 10.19 -9.80
N ASP A 35 -31.60 9.97 -10.07
CA ASP A 35 -30.54 9.98 -9.06
C ASP A 35 -29.27 10.66 -9.60
N ILE A 36 -28.35 11.01 -8.70
CA ILE A 36 -27.01 11.52 -9.08
C ILE A 36 -26.18 10.37 -9.65
N PHE A 37 -26.03 9.32 -8.85
CA PHE A 37 -25.29 8.11 -9.15
C PHE A 37 -26.23 6.95 -9.49
N PRO A 38 -25.85 6.02 -10.39
CA PRO A 38 -26.49 4.70 -10.46
C PRO A 38 -26.38 3.96 -9.11
N THR A 39 -27.23 2.95 -8.91
CA THR A 39 -27.19 2.11 -7.71
C THR A 39 -25.84 1.39 -7.62
N LEU A 40 -25.00 1.83 -6.68
CA LEU A 40 -23.66 1.29 -6.47
C LEU A 40 -23.69 -0.12 -5.89
N GLY A 41 -24.74 -0.46 -5.14
CA GLY A 41 -25.01 -1.83 -4.71
C GLY A 41 -23.96 -2.37 -3.74
N LEU A 42 -23.14 -1.51 -3.14
CA LEU A 42 -22.11 -1.90 -2.17
C LEU A 42 -22.80 -2.55 -0.96
N PRO A 43 -22.55 -3.85 -0.72
CA PRO A 43 -23.25 -4.58 0.32
C PRO A 43 -22.53 -4.34 1.64
N THR A 44 -22.86 -3.24 2.32
CA THR A 44 -22.20 -2.82 3.58
C THR A 44 -23.20 -2.61 4.71
N VAL A 45 -22.86 -3.09 5.90
CA VAL A 45 -23.58 -2.84 7.16
C VAL A 45 -22.64 -2.20 8.17
N TYR A 46 -23.12 -1.17 8.85
CA TYR A 46 -22.43 -0.54 9.98
C TYR A 46 -23.11 -0.93 11.29
N VAL A 47 -22.30 -1.22 12.30
CA VAL A 47 -22.70 -1.47 13.70
C VAL A 47 -21.97 -0.46 14.57
N ALA A 48 -22.71 0.42 15.24
CA ALA A 48 -22.17 1.39 16.20
C ALA A 48 -22.68 1.07 17.60
N GLN A 49 -21.80 0.61 18.48
CA GLN A 49 -22.11 0.29 19.87
C GLN A 49 -21.58 1.38 20.81
N PRO A 50 -22.45 2.24 21.36
CA PRO A 50 -22.05 3.17 22.41
C PRO A 50 -21.93 2.45 23.76
N TYR A 51 -20.97 2.86 24.57
CA TYR A 51 -20.85 2.54 25.99
C TYR A 51 -20.04 3.64 26.68
N GLY A 52 -20.69 4.49 27.48
CA GLY A 52 -20.04 5.63 28.13
C GLY A 52 -19.02 5.23 29.20
N GLY A 53 -17.95 6.01 29.33
CA GLY A 53 -16.97 5.88 30.43
C GLY A 53 -15.81 4.89 30.21
N LEU A 54 -15.81 4.09 29.13
CA LEU A 54 -14.68 3.23 28.77
C LEU A 54 -13.65 3.97 27.91
N SER A 55 -12.36 3.66 28.13
CA SER A 55 -11.27 4.08 27.24
C SER A 55 -11.35 3.35 25.87
N PRO A 56 -10.66 3.83 24.82
CA PRO A 56 -10.60 3.13 23.54
C PRO A 56 -10.12 1.67 23.65
N GLU A 57 -9.12 1.39 24.48
CA GLU A 57 -8.57 0.04 24.70
C GLU A 57 -9.56 -0.86 25.44
N GLN A 58 -10.30 -0.30 26.40
CA GLN A 58 -11.36 -1.02 27.11
C GLN A 58 -12.57 -1.29 26.21
N MET A 59 -12.94 -0.33 25.35
CA MET A 59 -13.95 -0.53 24.31
C MET A 59 -13.53 -1.66 23.36
N GLU A 60 -12.25 -1.71 22.97
CA GLU A 60 -11.73 -2.78 22.12
C GLU A 60 -11.89 -4.15 22.79
N GLY A 61 -11.29 -4.34 23.97
CA GLY A 61 -11.27 -5.63 24.65
C GLY A 61 -12.61 -6.12 25.21
N PHE A 62 -13.49 -5.22 25.68
CA PHE A 62 -14.77 -5.62 26.30
C PHE A 62 -15.98 -5.53 25.37
N VAL A 63 -15.85 -4.92 24.18
CA VAL A 63 -16.97 -4.72 23.25
C VAL A 63 -16.58 -5.11 21.82
N THR A 64 -15.55 -4.50 21.23
CA THR A 64 -15.23 -4.69 19.81
C THR A 64 -14.80 -6.13 19.50
N SER A 65 -13.92 -6.75 20.30
CA SER A 65 -13.45 -8.12 20.07
C SER A 65 -14.58 -9.16 20.11
N TYR A 66 -15.64 -8.93 20.91
CA TYR A 66 -16.82 -9.82 20.92
C TYR A 66 -17.70 -9.66 19.68
N TYR A 67 -17.67 -8.51 18.99
CA TYR A 67 -18.31 -8.39 17.68
C TYR A 67 -17.48 -9.07 16.61
N GLU A 68 -16.17 -8.81 16.55
CA GLU A 68 -15.25 -9.43 15.59
C GLU A 68 -15.33 -10.96 15.64
N TYR A 69 -15.23 -11.54 16.84
CA TYR A 69 -15.35 -12.99 17.04
C TYR A 69 -16.69 -13.57 16.55
N HIS A 70 -17.80 -12.88 16.79
CA HIS A 70 -19.12 -13.37 16.38
C HIS A 70 -19.46 -13.08 14.91
N PHE A 71 -18.82 -12.09 14.29
CA PHE A 71 -19.05 -11.75 12.87
C PHE A 71 -18.37 -12.74 11.92
N LEU A 72 -17.42 -13.55 12.41
CA LEU A 72 -16.87 -14.73 11.69
C LEU A 72 -17.93 -15.76 11.30
N TYR A 73 -19.10 -15.78 11.96
CA TYR A 73 -20.19 -16.71 11.68
C TYR A 73 -21.27 -16.13 10.74
N ILE A 74 -21.07 -14.93 10.19
CA ILE A 74 -21.99 -14.30 9.25
C ILE A 74 -21.60 -14.69 7.83
N THR A 75 -22.57 -15.16 7.06
CA THR A 75 -22.35 -15.66 5.70
C THR A 75 -22.08 -14.50 4.73
N GLY A 76 -21.09 -14.69 3.84
CA GLY A 76 -20.83 -13.75 2.74
C GLY A 76 -20.04 -12.50 3.11
N VAL A 77 -19.60 -12.35 4.37
CA VAL A 77 -18.66 -11.27 4.76
C VAL A 77 -17.38 -11.37 3.93
N LYS A 78 -16.90 -10.22 3.46
CA LYS A 78 -15.66 -10.05 2.71
C LYS A 78 -14.54 -9.52 3.61
N TYR A 79 -14.85 -8.52 4.44
CA TYR A 79 -14.00 -8.09 5.56
C TYR A 79 -14.82 -7.33 6.61
N VAL A 80 -14.28 -7.27 7.83
CA VAL A 80 -14.76 -6.42 8.93
C VAL A 80 -13.65 -5.41 9.23
N ASP A 81 -14.02 -4.14 9.34
CA ASP A 81 -13.14 -3.02 9.71
C ASP A 81 -13.72 -2.40 10.99
N SER A 82 -12.91 -2.26 12.04
CA SER A 82 -13.36 -1.86 13.37
C SER A 82 -12.55 -0.68 13.91
N LYS A 83 -13.22 0.19 14.67
CA LYS A 83 -12.60 1.35 15.28
C LYS A 83 -13.21 1.63 16.65
N SER A 84 -12.42 1.38 17.68
CA SER A 84 -12.73 1.76 19.06
C SER A 84 -12.36 3.24 19.29
N ILE A 85 -13.29 4.02 19.81
CA ILE A 85 -13.07 5.38 20.30
C ILE A 85 -13.62 5.50 21.72
N GLN A 86 -13.26 6.57 22.44
CA GLN A 86 -13.81 6.80 23.77
C GLN A 86 -15.34 6.85 23.71
N GLY A 87 -16.01 5.99 24.48
CA GLY A 87 -17.47 5.93 24.54
C GLY A 87 -18.17 5.15 23.42
N ALA A 88 -17.49 4.67 22.37
CA ALA A 88 -18.15 3.95 21.27
C ALA A 88 -17.21 3.03 20.44
N ALA A 89 -17.76 1.91 19.97
CA ALA A 89 -17.14 1.04 18.97
C ALA A 89 -17.88 1.20 17.64
N LEU A 90 -17.15 1.50 16.56
CA LEU A 90 -17.67 1.68 15.21
C LEU A 90 -17.15 0.54 14.33
N ILE A 91 -18.05 -0.26 13.76
CA ILE A 91 -17.68 -1.45 12.98
C ILE A 91 -18.37 -1.39 11.63
N LYS A 92 -17.61 -1.61 10.56
CA LYS A 92 -18.04 -1.70 9.17
C LYS A 92 -17.87 -3.13 8.69
N ILE A 93 -18.94 -3.73 8.19
CA ILE A 93 -18.96 -5.09 7.61
C ILE A 93 -19.22 -4.92 6.12
N GLU A 94 -18.23 -5.23 5.27
CA GLU A 94 -18.42 -5.31 3.83
C GLU A 94 -18.62 -6.78 3.43
N PHE A 95 -19.58 -7.03 2.56
CA PHE A 95 -19.93 -8.36 2.07
C PHE A 95 -19.45 -8.57 0.62
N ASN A 96 -19.52 -9.80 0.14
CA ASN A 96 -19.25 -10.14 -1.25
C ASN A 96 -20.42 -9.72 -2.16
N GLU A 97 -20.11 -9.45 -3.43
CA GLU A 97 -21.13 -9.11 -4.43
C GLU A 97 -22.15 -10.25 -4.58
N GLY A 98 -23.43 -9.91 -4.71
CA GLY A 98 -24.52 -10.89 -4.82
C GLY A 98 -25.06 -11.46 -3.50
N THR A 99 -24.49 -11.10 -2.35
CA THR A 99 -25.01 -11.49 -1.02
C THR A 99 -26.44 -10.97 -0.80
N ASP A 100 -27.35 -11.81 -0.30
CA ASP A 100 -28.69 -11.38 0.13
C ASP A 100 -28.56 -10.49 1.38
N MET A 101 -28.76 -9.18 1.18
CA MET A 101 -28.62 -8.20 2.25
C MET A 101 -29.74 -8.22 3.29
N ALA A 102 -30.88 -8.86 3.00
CA ALA A 102 -31.93 -9.07 4.01
C ALA A 102 -31.54 -10.22 4.94
N GLN A 103 -31.04 -11.32 4.39
CA GLN A 103 -30.48 -12.43 5.19
C GLN A 103 -29.25 -11.96 5.98
N ALA A 104 -28.28 -11.32 5.32
CA ALA A 104 -27.06 -10.84 5.96
C ALA A 104 -27.36 -9.84 7.09
N MET A 105 -28.31 -8.92 6.91
CA MET A 105 -28.74 -8.00 7.97
C MET A 105 -29.39 -8.76 9.14
N ALA A 106 -30.20 -9.79 8.88
CA ALA A 106 -30.78 -10.62 9.94
C ALA A 106 -29.72 -11.42 10.71
N GLU A 107 -28.70 -11.95 10.02
CA GLU A 107 -27.53 -12.60 10.64
C GLU A 107 -26.72 -11.61 11.49
N VAL A 108 -26.39 -10.42 10.96
CA VAL A 108 -25.73 -9.34 11.73
C VAL A 108 -26.52 -9.02 12.99
N VAL A 109 -27.83 -8.78 12.89
CA VAL A 109 -28.69 -8.48 14.06
C VAL A 109 -28.71 -9.65 15.05
N GLY A 110 -28.73 -10.89 14.58
CA GLY A 110 -28.69 -12.09 15.42
C GLY A 110 -27.37 -12.24 16.19
N TYR A 111 -26.24 -12.13 15.50
CA TYR A 111 -24.91 -12.23 16.11
C TYR A 111 -24.58 -11.02 16.98
N VAL A 112 -25.00 -9.82 16.61
CA VAL A 112 -24.90 -8.63 17.46
C VAL A 112 -25.59 -8.84 18.80
N ASN A 113 -26.83 -9.33 18.79
CA ASN A 113 -27.55 -9.61 20.03
C ASN A 113 -26.92 -10.74 20.85
N ARG A 114 -26.23 -11.70 20.20
CA ARG A 114 -25.43 -12.72 20.89
C ARG A 114 -24.19 -12.12 21.55
N SER A 115 -23.42 -11.28 20.85
CA SER A 115 -22.23 -10.60 21.39
C SER A 115 -22.54 -9.81 22.67
N ARG A 116 -23.70 -9.13 22.71
CA ARG A 116 -24.14 -8.34 23.87
C ARG A 116 -24.28 -9.15 25.17
N ALA A 117 -24.47 -10.47 25.10
CA ALA A 117 -24.54 -11.32 26.30
C ALA A 117 -23.20 -11.45 27.05
N PHE A 118 -22.08 -11.11 26.39
CA PHE A 118 -20.72 -11.17 26.94
C PHE A 118 -20.16 -9.78 27.30
N MET A 119 -20.90 -8.70 27.01
CA MET A 119 -20.48 -7.32 27.25
C MET A 119 -20.83 -6.87 28.68
N PRO A 120 -20.18 -5.81 29.21
CA PRO A 120 -20.44 -5.32 30.56
C PRO A 120 -21.93 -4.91 30.80
N PRO A 121 -22.44 -5.05 32.04
CA PRO A 121 -23.76 -4.58 32.42
C PRO A 121 -23.92 -3.07 32.15
N GLY A 122 -25.00 -2.68 31.46
CA GLY A 122 -25.21 -1.31 31.01
C GLY A 122 -25.06 -1.12 29.49
N THR A 123 -24.57 -2.13 28.76
CA THR A 123 -24.47 -2.08 27.29
C THR A 123 -25.86 -1.97 26.62
N VAL A 124 -26.19 -0.78 26.14
CA VAL A 124 -27.41 -0.50 25.37
C VAL A 124 -27.42 -1.22 24.01
N PRO A 125 -28.56 -1.37 23.32
CA PRO A 125 -28.57 -1.90 21.94
C PRO A 125 -27.76 -0.99 20.99
N PRO A 126 -26.97 -1.54 20.05
CA PRO A 126 -26.22 -0.76 19.08
C PRO A 126 -27.12 -0.25 17.95
N PHE A 127 -26.63 0.76 17.25
CA PHE A 127 -27.20 1.21 15.99
C PHE A 127 -26.67 0.33 14.86
N ILE A 128 -27.56 -0.43 14.21
CA ILE A 128 -27.23 -1.26 13.06
C ILE A 128 -27.91 -0.63 11.84
N THR A 129 -27.14 -0.24 10.83
CA THR A 129 -27.69 0.31 9.59
C THR A 129 -26.99 -0.27 8.37
N ARG A 130 -27.77 -0.64 7.36
CA ARG A 130 -27.24 -0.82 6.01
C ARG A 130 -26.81 0.53 5.47
N PHE A 131 -25.66 0.60 4.82
CA PHE A 131 -25.18 1.80 4.14
C PHE A 131 -24.82 1.43 2.70
N ASP A 132 -25.43 2.10 1.75
CA ASP A 132 -25.01 2.08 0.34
C ASP A 132 -24.24 3.38 0.09
N ALA A 133 -23.29 3.42 -0.84
CA ALA A 133 -22.62 4.67 -1.23
C ALA A 133 -23.59 5.70 -1.84
N GLY A 134 -24.80 5.29 -2.24
CA GLY A 134 -25.91 6.20 -2.55
C GLY A 134 -26.63 6.81 -1.33
N SER A 135 -26.37 6.38 -0.09
CA SER A 135 -27.09 6.81 1.14
C SER A 135 -26.58 8.13 1.75
N VAL A 136 -25.89 8.96 0.96
CA VAL A 136 -25.40 10.29 1.36
C VAL A 136 -26.59 11.20 1.74
N PRO A 137 -26.45 12.12 2.71
CA PRO A 137 -27.46 13.14 2.98
C PRO A 137 -27.77 13.96 1.71
N VAL A 138 -29.05 14.00 1.31
CA VAL A 138 -29.52 14.74 0.12
C VAL A 138 -29.82 16.22 0.41
N GLY A 139 -29.79 16.59 1.70
CA GLY A 139 -29.88 17.94 2.24
C GLY A 139 -30.04 17.90 3.76
N GLN A 140 -30.28 19.05 4.38
CA GLN A 140 -30.39 19.21 5.82
C GLN A 140 -31.63 20.03 6.20
N LEU A 141 -32.39 19.55 7.17
CA LEU A 141 -33.48 20.29 7.79
C LEU A 141 -32.94 21.09 8.97
N VAL A 142 -32.86 22.41 8.84
CA VAL A 142 -32.30 23.33 9.84
C VAL A 142 -33.41 23.98 10.66
N PHE A 143 -33.22 24.02 11.97
CA PHE A 143 -34.11 24.62 12.95
C PHE A 143 -33.38 25.77 13.65
N SER A 144 -33.99 26.96 13.62
CA SER A 144 -33.42 28.18 14.21
C SER A 144 -34.50 29.00 14.93
N SER A 145 -34.14 29.62 16.04
CA SER A 145 -35.01 30.49 16.83
C SER A 145 -34.16 31.54 17.55
N GLU A 146 -34.74 32.69 17.86
CA GLU A 146 -34.12 33.74 18.69
C GLU A 146 -34.63 33.72 20.14
N THR A 147 -35.72 32.99 20.40
CA THR A 147 -36.45 32.94 21.68
C THR A 147 -36.32 31.60 22.39
N LYS A 148 -36.07 30.51 21.66
CA LYS A 148 -36.00 29.14 22.20
C LYS A 148 -34.58 28.67 22.50
N SER A 149 -34.45 27.91 23.58
CA SER A 149 -33.21 27.23 23.93
C SER A 149 -32.91 26.08 22.96
N LEU A 150 -31.63 25.76 22.74
CA LEU A 150 -31.22 24.66 21.87
C LEU A 150 -31.76 23.30 22.33
N GLY A 151 -31.97 23.12 23.64
CA GLY A 151 -32.62 21.93 24.20
C GLY A 151 -34.08 21.81 23.79
N GLU A 152 -34.88 22.88 23.90
CA GLU A 152 -36.27 22.88 23.42
C GLU A 152 -36.37 22.63 21.91
N ILE A 153 -35.49 23.25 21.12
CA ILE A 153 -35.45 23.04 19.67
C ILE A 153 -35.08 21.58 19.36
N SER A 154 -34.12 21.00 20.08
CA SER A 154 -33.72 19.59 19.93
C SER A 154 -34.85 18.62 20.30
N ASP A 155 -35.52 18.84 21.43
CA ASP A 155 -36.67 18.03 21.87
C ASP A 155 -37.81 18.08 20.84
N LEU A 156 -38.15 19.27 20.32
CA LEU A 156 -39.19 19.41 19.29
C LEU A 156 -38.78 18.77 17.96
N ALA A 157 -37.52 18.95 17.53
CA ALA A 157 -36.99 18.29 16.35
C ALA A 157 -37.01 16.75 16.49
N LEU A 158 -36.65 16.22 17.66
CA LEU A 158 -36.60 14.78 17.96
C LEU A 158 -37.97 14.13 18.13
N PHE A 159 -38.91 14.79 18.83
CA PHE A 159 -40.19 14.18 19.23
C PHE A 159 -41.41 14.65 18.41
N LYS A 160 -41.34 15.79 17.70
CA LYS A 160 -42.42 16.25 16.81
C LYS A 160 -42.08 16.04 15.34
N VAL A 161 -40.91 16.49 14.89
CA VAL A 161 -40.58 16.52 13.45
C VAL A 161 -39.96 15.21 12.95
N ARG A 162 -38.96 14.66 13.65
CA ARG A 162 -38.30 13.40 13.25
C ARG A 162 -39.26 12.21 13.04
N PRO A 163 -40.32 12.00 13.85
CA PRO A 163 -41.28 10.92 13.61
C PRO A 163 -42.03 11.06 12.28
N MET A 164 -42.21 12.28 11.75
CA MET A 164 -42.91 12.51 10.48
C MET A 164 -42.17 11.89 9.30
N PHE A 165 -40.84 11.82 9.33
CA PHE A 165 -40.07 11.14 8.29
C PHE A 165 -40.37 9.64 8.19
N SER A 166 -40.92 9.00 9.23
CA SER A 166 -41.32 7.58 9.17
C SER A 166 -42.48 7.34 8.21
N THR A 167 -43.31 8.35 7.93
CA THR A 167 -44.40 8.28 6.96
C THR A 167 -43.96 8.57 5.53
N LEU A 168 -42.75 9.14 5.34
CA LEU A 168 -42.21 9.49 4.03
C LEU A 168 -41.49 8.27 3.40
N PRO A 169 -42.00 7.71 2.29
CA PRO A 169 -41.41 6.53 1.67
C PRO A 169 -40.00 6.84 1.14
N GLY A 170 -39.07 5.93 1.39
CA GLY A 170 -37.68 6.06 0.92
C GLY A 170 -36.82 7.05 1.72
N VAL A 171 -37.36 7.78 2.69
CA VAL A 171 -36.62 8.75 3.51
C VAL A 171 -36.13 8.12 4.81
N SER A 172 -35.00 8.59 5.32
CA SER A 172 -34.49 8.29 6.66
C SER A 172 -33.97 9.58 7.31
N ALA A 173 -34.15 9.66 8.63
CA ALA A 173 -33.74 10.80 9.44
C ALA A 173 -33.02 10.30 10.70
N PRO A 174 -31.68 10.46 10.79
CA PRO A 174 -30.95 10.34 12.04
C PRO A 174 -31.51 11.28 13.13
N PRO A 175 -31.12 11.09 14.40
CA PRO A 175 -31.38 12.09 15.44
C PRO A 175 -30.88 13.48 15.05
N PRO A 176 -31.48 14.56 15.59
CA PRO A 176 -30.98 15.92 15.37
C PRO A 176 -29.57 16.12 15.95
N PHE A 177 -28.79 16.97 15.30
CA PHE A 177 -27.44 17.39 15.69
C PHE A 177 -27.42 18.88 16.06
N GLY A 178 -26.43 19.28 16.86
CA GLY A 178 -26.21 20.68 17.26
C GLY A 178 -27.04 21.17 18.45
N GLY A 179 -28.00 20.35 18.92
CA GLY A 179 -28.75 20.56 20.15
C GLY A 179 -28.23 19.71 21.30
N ASN A 180 -28.44 20.17 22.53
CA ASN A 180 -28.07 19.45 23.74
C ASN A 180 -29.25 18.61 24.26
N ASN A 181 -29.02 17.35 24.59
CA ASN A 181 -30.06 16.50 25.20
C ASN A 181 -30.37 16.97 26.63
N LYS A 182 -31.65 17.14 26.93
CA LYS A 182 -32.14 17.54 28.25
C LYS A 182 -31.95 16.40 29.25
N THR A 183 -31.15 16.63 30.29
CA THR A 183 -30.74 15.61 31.26
C THR A 183 -30.93 16.13 32.69
N VAL A 184 -31.32 15.25 33.60
CA VAL A 184 -31.31 15.55 35.04
C VAL A 184 -29.91 15.25 35.59
N ILE A 185 -29.22 16.29 36.03
CA ILE A 185 -27.86 16.22 36.56
C ILE A 185 -27.92 16.19 38.08
N ILE A 186 -27.20 15.24 38.69
CA ILE A 186 -27.10 15.10 40.15
C ILE A 186 -25.64 15.29 40.53
N ASN A 187 -25.27 16.52 40.90
CA ASN A 187 -23.91 16.87 41.25
C ASN A 187 -23.67 16.56 42.73
N VAL A 188 -23.08 15.38 43.01
CA VAL A 188 -22.85 14.90 44.38
C VAL A 188 -21.55 15.49 44.94
N ASP A 189 -21.63 16.04 46.16
CA ASP A 189 -20.56 16.72 46.87
C ASP A 189 -19.65 15.69 47.60
N PRO A 190 -18.37 15.53 47.20
CA PRO A 190 -17.50 14.48 47.75
C PRO A 190 -17.28 14.56 49.26
N ASP A 191 -17.24 15.76 49.83
CA ASP A 191 -16.98 15.96 51.26
C ASP A 191 -18.24 15.67 52.08
N LYS A 192 -19.43 16.03 51.57
CA LYS A 192 -20.70 15.65 52.22
C LYS A 192 -20.93 14.15 52.21
N ILE A 193 -20.71 13.47 51.08
CA ILE A 193 -20.78 12.00 50.98
C ILE A 193 -19.89 11.34 52.04
N ARG A 194 -18.63 11.80 52.16
CA ARG A 194 -17.65 11.29 53.11
C ARG A 194 -18.08 11.50 54.57
N ASN A 195 -18.63 12.67 54.89
CA ASN A 195 -19.14 12.99 56.24
C ASN A 195 -20.30 12.08 56.66
N TYR A 196 -21.19 11.72 55.72
CA TYR A 196 -22.29 10.78 55.98
C TYR A 196 -21.89 9.29 55.83
N GLN A 197 -20.61 8.99 55.57
CA GLN A 197 -20.10 7.62 55.34
C GLN A 197 -20.81 6.87 54.20
N LEU A 198 -21.37 7.61 53.24
CA LEU A 198 -22.00 7.06 52.05
C LEU A 198 -20.95 6.83 50.95
N SER A 199 -21.30 6.05 49.92
CA SER A 199 -20.52 5.93 48.69
C SER A 199 -21.32 6.35 47.46
N PRO A 200 -20.67 6.84 46.38
CA PRO A 200 -21.38 7.15 45.13
C PRO A 200 -22.21 5.97 44.59
N GLY A 201 -21.72 4.73 44.78
CA GLY A 201 -22.46 3.52 44.42
C GLY A 201 -23.75 3.32 45.23
N GLN A 202 -23.77 3.67 46.52
CA GLN A 202 -25.00 3.67 47.33
C GLN A 202 -25.98 4.75 46.88
N VAL A 203 -25.49 5.92 46.46
CA VAL A 203 -26.33 6.99 45.89
C VAL A 203 -26.99 6.53 44.60
N MET A 204 -26.20 5.97 43.67
CA MET A 204 -26.71 5.36 42.43
C MET A 204 -27.72 4.24 42.69
N GLN A 205 -27.44 3.32 43.61
CA GLN A 205 -28.35 2.22 43.94
C GLN A 205 -29.66 2.71 44.55
N SER A 206 -29.61 3.76 45.38
CA SER A 206 -30.80 4.36 46.01
C SER A 206 -31.67 5.08 44.98
N LEU A 207 -31.05 5.78 44.02
CA LEU A 207 -31.72 6.37 42.86
C LEU A 207 -32.41 5.30 41.99
N ALA A 208 -31.65 4.27 41.59
CA ALA A 208 -32.16 3.19 40.74
C ALA A 208 -33.33 2.42 41.38
N THR A 209 -33.30 2.23 42.71
CA THR A 209 -34.38 1.56 43.46
C THR A 209 -35.54 2.47 43.85
N SER A 210 -35.41 3.79 43.72
CA SER A 210 -36.49 4.75 44.05
C SER A 210 -37.23 5.26 42.82
N ASN A 211 -36.60 5.25 41.64
CA ASN A 211 -37.23 5.62 40.37
C ASN A 211 -37.41 4.39 39.46
N THR A 212 -38.27 3.45 39.88
CA THR A 212 -38.45 2.15 39.20
C THR A 212 -39.83 2.07 38.57
N ILE A 213 -39.91 1.87 37.25
CA ILE A 213 -41.20 1.72 36.55
C ILE A 213 -41.85 0.39 36.97
N SER A 214 -42.93 0.48 37.76
CA SER A 214 -43.73 -0.68 38.19
C SER A 214 -45.12 -0.63 37.55
N PRO A 215 -45.66 -1.75 37.02
CA PRO A 215 -46.98 -1.76 36.41
C PRO A 215 -48.08 -1.54 37.46
N ALA A 216 -49.13 -0.80 37.09
CA ALA A 216 -50.31 -0.65 37.93
C ALA A 216 -50.97 -2.01 38.22
N GLY A 217 -51.25 -2.28 39.49
CA GLY A 217 -51.91 -3.50 39.94
C GLY A 217 -53.43 -3.45 39.71
N ASN A 218 -54.08 -4.61 39.81
CA ASN A 218 -55.54 -4.71 39.85
C ASN A 218 -55.96 -5.26 41.21
N VAL A 219 -56.82 -4.53 41.94
CA VAL A 219 -57.39 -4.98 43.21
C VAL A 219 -58.89 -5.19 43.01
N ARG A 220 -59.37 -6.41 43.25
CA ARG A 220 -60.79 -6.74 43.15
C ARG A 220 -61.48 -6.60 44.50
N ILE A 221 -62.53 -5.79 44.55
CA ILE A 221 -63.35 -5.56 45.75
C ILE A 221 -64.81 -5.81 45.36
N GLY A 222 -65.35 -6.95 45.82
CA GLY A 222 -66.65 -7.45 45.37
C GLY A 222 -66.66 -7.75 43.86
N ASP A 223 -67.66 -7.22 43.17
CA ASP A 223 -67.83 -7.39 41.72
C ASP A 223 -66.98 -6.44 40.87
N SER A 224 -66.33 -5.44 41.49
CA SER A 224 -65.52 -4.42 40.81
C SER A 224 -64.02 -4.72 40.88
N THR A 225 -63.33 -4.56 39.75
CA THR A 225 -61.86 -4.54 39.69
C THR A 225 -61.38 -3.10 39.55
N TYR A 226 -60.64 -2.62 40.55
CA TYR A 226 -60.04 -1.28 40.55
C TYR A 226 -58.59 -1.34 40.09
N LEU A 227 -58.25 -0.52 39.10
CA LEU A 227 -56.86 -0.24 38.75
C LEU A 227 -56.22 0.50 39.93
N THR A 228 -55.10 0.01 40.42
CA THR A 228 -54.34 0.57 41.53
C THR A 228 -52.99 1.04 40.99
N PRO A 229 -52.90 2.28 40.46
CA PRO A 229 -51.63 2.84 40.00
C PRO A 229 -50.67 3.01 41.18
N GLN A 230 -49.37 2.85 40.91
CA GLN A 230 -48.31 2.97 41.89
C GLN A 230 -47.39 4.13 41.52
N ASN A 231 -47.20 5.07 42.44
CA ASN A 231 -46.38 6.27 42.23
C ASN A 231 -44.89 5.94 42.44
N SER A 232 -44.33 5.08 41.59
CA SER A 232 -42.93 4.60 41.69
C SER A 232 -41.98 5.26 40.68
N VAL A 233 -42.49 6.17 39.86
CA VAL A 233 -41.71 7.01 38.94
C VAL A 233 -41.73 8.44 39.46
N ILE A 234 -40.56 9.08 39.45
CA ILE A 234 -40.38 10.43 39.96
C ILE A 234 -40.64 11.44 38.82
N GLU A 235 -41.71 12.22 38.93
CA GLU A 235 -42.14 13.17 37.90
C GLU A 235 -41.48 14.55 38.03
N ASN A 236 -41.22 15.02 39.26
CA ASN A 236 -40.71 16.37 39.53
C ASN A 236 -39.28 16.34 40.11
N LEU A 237 -38.55 17.44 39.89
CA LEU A 237 -37.17 17.58 40.36
C LEU A 237 -37.08 17.59 41.90
N GLN A 238 -38.04 18.24 42.58
CA GLN A 238 -38.07 18.27 44.05
C GLN A 238 -38.33 16.87 44.66
N ASP A 239 -39.05 16.00 43.97
CA ASP A 239 -39.29 14.63 44.44
C ASP A 239 -38.01 13.80 44.36
N LEU A 240 -37.14 14.06 43.37
CA LEU A 240 -35.80 13.47 43.27
C LEU A 240 -34.89 13.96 44.40
N GLU A 241 -34.88 15.27 44.68
CA GLU A 241 -34.14 15.87 45.80
C GLU A 241 -34.50 15.28 47.17
N ASN A 242 -35.78 14.91 47.35
CA ASN A 242 -36.31 14.28 48.55
C ASN A 242 -36.21 12.73 48.55
N THR A 243 -35.46 12.13 47.61
CA THR A 243 -35.20 10.68 47.62
C THR A 243 -34.32 10.29 48.81
N PRO A 244 -34.74 9.36 49.69
CA PRO A 244 -33.96 8.93 50.85
C PRO A 244 -32.88 7.92 50.48
N LEU A 245 -31.64 8.21 50.88
CA LEU A 245 -30.43 7.43 50.57
C LEU A 245 -30.10 6.37 51.63
N GLN A 246 -30.55 6.57 52.86
CA GLN A 246 -30.33 5.62 53.96
C GLN A 246 -31.66 5.31 54.66
N LYS A 247 -32.03 4.03 54.69
CA LYS A 247 -33.26 3.52 55.31
C LYS A 247 -32.89 2.61 56.47
N GLY A 248 -32.92 3.12 57.70
CA GLY A 248 -32.49 2.41 58.92
C GLY A 248 -32.59 3.26 60.18
N SER A 249 -32.13 2.74 61.33
CA SER A 249 -32.14 3.48 62.60
C SER A 249 -30.97 4.48 62.69
N GLY A 250 -31.19 5.68 62.15
CA GLY A 250 -30.26 6.81 62.17
C GLY A 250 -30.91 8.04 61.56
N THR A 251 -30.17 9.14 61.44
CA THR A 251 -30.64 10.34 60.72
C THR A 251 -30.86 9.99 59.25
N SER A 252 -32.07 10.25 58.73
CA SER A 252 -32.36 10.05 57.31
C SER A 252 -31.62 11.08 56.46
N VAL A 253 -30.78 10.61 55.53
CA VAL A 253 -30.06 11.44 54.56
C VAL A 253 -30.78 11.40 53.22
N TYR A 254 -31.04 12.57 52.64
CA TYR A 254 -31.69 12.75 51.34
C TYR A 254 -30.69 13.20 50.27
N ILE A 255 -31.07 13.12 48.99
CA ILE A 255 -30.21 13.58 47.89
C ILE A 255 -29.82 15.06 48.04
N LYS A 256 -30.76 15.94 48.38
CA LYS A 256 -30.49 17.37 48.65
C LYS A 256 -29.45 17.65 49.75
N ASP A 257 -29.24 16.71 50.66
CA ASP A 257 -28.30 16.88 51.78
C ASP A 257 -26.85 16.61 51.35
N ILE A 258 -26.65 15.97 50.19
CA ILE A 258 -25.33 15.60 49.64
C ILE A 258 -25.09 16.00 48.19
N ALA A 259 -26.11 16.44 47.45
CA ALA A 259 -26.04 16.74 46.02
C ALA A 259 -26.95 17.90 45.64
N THR A 260 -26.60 18.61 44.57
CA THR A 260 -27.56 19.50 43.88
C THR A 260 -28.15 18.77 42.68
N VAL A 261 -29.47 18.89 42.51
CA VAL A 261 -30.19 18.35 41.36
C VAL A 261 -30.58 19.51 40.44
N SER A 262 -30.26 19.42 39.16
CA SER A 262 -30.66 20.42 38.17
C SER A 262 -31.15 19.76 36.88
N ILE A 263 -32.04 20.47 36.17
CA ILE A 263 -32.28 20.20 34.76
C ILE A 263 -31.21 20.94 33.99
N GLY A 264 -30.40 20.21 33.24
CA GLY A 264 -29.38 20.78 32.38
C GLY A 264 -29.24 19.96 31.11
N SER A 265 -28.02 19.87 30.61
CA SER A 265 -27.64 18.94 29.57
C SER A 265 -26.38 18.19 29.95
N ASP A 266 -26.24 16.99 29.40
CA ASP A 266 -24.96 16.28 29.40
C ASP A 266 -23.86 17.12 28.71
N VAL A 267 -22.60 16.71 28.87
CA VAL A 267 -21.42 17.42 28.35
C VAL A 267 -21.59 17.69 26.85
N THR A 268 -21.42 18.94 26.43
CA THR A 268 -21.61 19.34 25.03
C THR A 268 -20.47 18.82 24.16
N THR A 269 -20.68 17.67 23.51
CA THR A 269 -19.69 17.03 22.63
C THR A 269 -19.70 17.56 21.19
N SER A 270 -20.77 18.24 20.77
CA SER A 270 -20.91 18.84 19.45
C SER A 270 -21.95 19.98 19.47
N TYR A 271 -21.69 21.04 18.71
CA TYR A 271 -22.66 22.11 18.43
C TYR A 271 -22.63 22.45 16.93
N ALA A 272 -23.74 22.96 16.39
CA ALA A 272 -23.82 23.37 15.00
C ALA A 272 -24.10 24.88 14.89
N LEU A 273 -23.46 25.53 13.92
CA LEU A 273 -23.65 26.94 13.60
C LEU A 273 -24.18 27.06 12.17
N VAL A 274 -25.27 27.80 11.99
CA VAL A 274 -25.79 28.19 10.67
C VAL A 274 -25.82 29.72 10.64
N ASN A 275 -25.11 30.30 9.68
CA ASN A 275 -24.90 31.75 9.56
C ASN A 275 -24.45 32.41 10.90
N GLY A 276 -23.55 31.75 11.62
CA GLY A 276 -23.02 32.21 12.91
C GLY A 276 -23.94 31.99 14.13
N LYS A 277 -25.20 31.57 13.95
CA LYS A 277 -26.13 31.29 15.05
C LYS A 277 -26.15 29.80 15.40
N ARG A 278 -26.09 29.48 16.70
CA ARG A 278 -26.28 28.09 17.17
C ARG A 278 -27.65 27.59 16.73
N SER A 279 -27.67 26.45 16.06
CA SER A 279 -28.84 25.89 15.38
C SER A 279 -28.87 24.38 15.57
N VAL A 280 -30.05 23.79 15.46
CA VAL A 280 -30.23 22.33 15.44
C VAL A 280 -30.49 21.91 13.99
N TYR A 281 -29.99 20.77 13.55
CA TYR A 281 -30.31 20.26 12.20
C TYR A 281 -30.51 18.74 12.15
N ILE A 282 -31.35 18.29 11.23
CA ILE A 282 -31.59 16.87 10.92
C ILE A 282 -31.05 16.61 9.51
N PRO A 283 -30.03 15.75 9.34
CA PRO A 283 -29.63 15.26 8.03
C PRO A 283 -30.78 14.48 7.38
N VAL A 284 -31.11 14.80 6.12
CA VAL A 284 -32.10 14.06 5.35
C VAL A 284 -31.37 13.04 4.49
N THR A 285 -31.45 11.75 4.83
CA THR A 285 -30.78 10.69 4.08
C THR A 285 -31.79 9.89 3.26
N LYS A 286 -31.40 9.48 2.04
CA LYS A 286 -32.22 8.57 1.23
C LYS A 286 -31.88 7.12 1.55
N ARG A 287 -32.89 6.24 1.55
CA ARG A 287 -32.68 4.79 1.57
C ARG A 287 -32.10 4.36 0.23
N ALA A 288 -31.32 3.26 0.23
CA ALA A 288 -30.54 2.83 -0.93
C ALA A 288 -31.36 2.64 -2.23
N ASP A 289 -32.63 2.26 -2.09
CA ASP A 289 -33.58 2.02 -3.19
C ASP A 289 -34.39 3.26 -3.60
N ALA A 290 -34.30 4.38 -2.88
CA ALA A 290 -35.09 5.58 -3.10
C ALA A 290 -34.38 6.59 -4.04
N SER A 291 -35.15 7.31 -4.85
CA SER A 291 -34.66 8.37 -5.73
C SER A 291 -34.33 9.65 -4.94
N THR A 292 -33.17 10.26 -5.19
CA THR A 292 -32.81 11.59 -4.63
C THR A 292 -33.89 12.62 -4.96
N TRP A 293 -34.38 12.65 -6.20
CA TRP A 293 -35.41 13.58 -6.65
C TRP A 293 -36.72 13.44 -5.87
N ASP A 294 -37.22 12.20 -5.75
CA ASP A 294 -38.49 11.96 -5.07
C ASP A 294 -38.40 12.24 -3.56
N VAL A 295 -37.28 11.87 -2.92
CA VAL A 295 -37.04 12.17 -1.49
C VAL A 295 -37.03 13.68 -1.22
N VAL A 296 -36.27 14.47 -1.99
CA VAL A 296 -36.24 15.93 -1.83
C VAL A 296 -37.62 16.54 -2.08
N LYS A 297 -38.33 16.07 -3.11
CA LYS A 297 -39.67 16.55 -3.44
C LYS A 297 -40.68 16.25 -2.32
N LEU A 298 -40.64 15.05 -1.73
CA LEU A 298 -41.49 14.66 -0.60
C LEU A 298 -41.20 15.51 0.64
N VAL A 299 -39.92 15.66 1.01
CA VAL A 299 -39.52 16.47 2.17
C VAL A 299 -39.89 17.94 2.01
N LYS A 300 -39.69 18.54 0.83
CA LYS A 300 -40.14 19.91 0.54
C LYS A 300 -41.67 20.06 0.56
N ALA A 301 -42.41 19.05 0.10
CA ALA A 301 -43.87 19.05 0.16
C ALA A 301 -44.40 18.94 1.60
N SER A 302 -43.69 18.23 2.48
CA SER A 302 -44.02 18.08 3.91
C SER A 302 -43.46 19.18 4.81
N LEU A 303 -42.60 20.07 4.31
CA LEU A 303 -42.03 21.18 5.07
C LEU A 303 -43.08 22.08 5.76
N PRO A 304 -44.23 22.43 5.13
CA PRO A 304 -45.29 23.18 5.80
C PRO A 304 -45.91 22.43 6.99
N ASP A 305 -46.12 21.12 6.86
CA ASP A 305 -46.67 20.28 7.93
C ASP A 305 -45.67 20.17 9.10
N MET A 306 -44.38 20.04 8.81
CA MET A 306 -43.30 20.05 9.80
C MET A 306 -43.19 21.40 10.53
N GLN A 307 -43.37 22.51 9.81
CA GLN A 307 -43.38 23.85 10.39
C GLN A 307 -44.62 24.10 11.26
N ALA A 308 -45.78 23.56 10.89
CA ALA A 308 -47.01 23.64 11.69
C ALA A 308 -47.00 22.73 12.94
N ALA A 309 -46.11 21.73 12.98
CA ALA A 309 -45.95 20.81 14.11
C ALA A 309 -45.16 21.38 15.29
N ILE A 310 -44.52 22.55 15.10
CA ILE A 310 -43.71 23.25 16.08
C ILE A 310 -44.18 24.72 16.22
N PRO A 311 -43.84 25.41 17.32
CA PRO A 311 -44.16 26.83 17.49
C PRO A 311 -43.65 27.74 16.37
N GLU A 312 -44.39 28.81 16.05
CA GLU A 312 -44.04 29.77 14.99
C GLU A 312 -42.71 30.52 15.24
N ASP A 313 -42.23 30.56 16.49
CA ASP A 313 -40.94 31.16 16.86
C ASP A 313 -39.72 30.28 16.57
N ILE A 314 -39.93 29.06 16.04
CA ILE A 314 -38.88 28.20 15.49
C ILE A 314 -39.07 28.09 13.97
N LYS A 315 -38.13 28.63 13.20
CA LYS A 315 -38.12 28.55 11.74
C LYS A 315 -37.44 27.26 11.28
N VAL A 316 -38.13 26.53 10.41
CA VAL A 316 -37.63 25.34 9.70
C VAL A 316 -37.22 25.71 8.26
N SER A 317 -36.01 25.37 7.83
CA SER A 317 -35.58 25.49 6.43
C SER A 317 -34.89 24.23 5.90
N TYR A 318 -34.84 24.08 4.58
CA TYR A 318 -34.20 22.95 3.90
C TYR A 318 -32.97 23.46 3.15
N GLU A 319 -31.79 23.18 3.69
CA GLU A 319 -30.49 23.63 3.20
C GLU A 319 -29.71 22.49 2.51
N PHE A 320 -28.63 22.83 1.80
CA PHE A 320 -27.74 21.89 1.11
C PHE A 320 -28.43 20.93 0.11
N ASP A 321 -29.44 21.42 -0.60
CA ASP A 321 -30.25 20.64 -1.57
C ASP A 321 -29.45 20.10 -2.76
N GLN A 322 -29.24 18.79 -2.79
CA GLN A 322 -28.52 18.12 -3.88
C GLN A 322 -29.35 17.95 -5.18
N SER A 323 -30.67 18.12 -5.15
CA SER A 323 -31.53 17.89 -6.33
C SER A 323 -31.29 18.90 -7.46
N GLY A 324 -30.79 20.10 -7.14
CA GLY A 324 -30.46 21.13 -8.11
C GLY A 324 -29.41 20.68 -9.14
N TYR A 325 -28.42 19.89 -8.72
CA TYR A 325 -27.37 19.37 -9.59
C TYR A 325 -27.92 18.43 -10.68
N VAL A 326 -28.85 17.55 -10.30
CA VAL A 326 -29.55 16.63 -11.22
C VAL A 326 -30.39 17.38 -12.26
N ILE A 327 -31.13 18.41 -11.83
CA ILE A 327 -31.91 19.26 -12.75
C ILE A 327 -30.98 19.95 -13.76
N SER A 328 -29.84 20.49 -13.29
CA SER A 328 -28.86 21.14 -14.15
C SER A 328 -28.26 20.18 -15.18
N ALA A 329 -27.85 18.98 -14.77
CA ALA A 329 -27.36 17.95 -15.69
C ALA A 329 -28.38 17.57 -16.78
N LEU A 330 -29.67 17.43 -16.41
CA LEU A 330 -30.74 17.14 -17.37
C LEU A 330 -31.01 18.31 -18.34
N LYS A 331 -30.92 19.57 -17.85
CA LYS A 331 -30.99 20.76 -18.71
C LYS A 331 -29.80 20.84 -19.67
N SER A 332 -28.58 20.53 -19.21
CA SER A 332 -27.38 20.49 -20.05
C SER A 332 -27.51 19.46 -21.16
N LEU A 333 -27.97 18.24 -20.87
CA LEU A 333 -28.23 17.22 -21.92
C LEU A 333 -29.22 17.72 -22.98
N LEU A 334 -30.31 18.39 -22.58
CA LEU A 334 -31.29 18.93 -23.52
C LEU A 334 -30.68 20.06 -24.38
N PHE A 335 -29.82 20.89 -23.79
CA PHE A 335 -29.13 21.97 -24.50
C PHE A 335 -28.08 21.43 -25.48
N GLU A 336 -27.20 20.52 -25.04
CA GLU A 336 -26.18 19.87 -25.86
C GLU A 336 -26.80 19.03 -26.99
N GLY A 337 -27.85 18.27 -26.69
CA GLY A 337 -28.62 17.52 -27.69
C GLY A 337 -29.27 18.43 -28.74
N GLY A 338 -29.83 19.57 -28.30
CA GLY A 338 -30.37 20.60 -29.20
C GLY A 338 -29.28 21.25 -30.06
N LEU A 339 -28.14 21.62 -29.46
CA LEU A 339 -27.00 22.22 -30.14
C LEU A 339 -26.43 21.26 -31.19
N GLY A 340 -26.18 20.00 -30.82
CA GLY A 340 -25.68 18.96 -31.72
C GLY A 340 -26.63 18.72 -32.91
N ALA A 341 -27.93 18.64 -32.65
CA ALA A 341 -28.93 18.52 -33.70
C ALA A 341 -28.92 19.74 -34.65
N ILE A 342 -28.86 20.96 -34.13
CA ILE A 342 -28.79 22.19 -34.94
C ILE A 342 -27.49 22.23 -35.76
N LEU A 343 -26.34 21.93 -35.16
CA LEU A 343 -25.04 21.97 -35.83
C LEU A 343 -24.93 20.93 -36.95
N THR A 344 -25.37 19.69 -36.73
CA THR A 344 -25.35 18.70 -37.81
C THR A 344 -26.44 18.97 -38.85
N GLY A 345 -27.61 19.49 -38.46
CA GLY A 345 -28.60 20.00 -39.41
C GLY A 345 -28.03 21.11 -40.32
N LEU A 346 -27.23 22.02 -39.75
CA LEU A 346 -26.51 23.06 -40.50
C LEU A 346 -25.44 22.45 -41.42
N MET A 347 -24.68 21.46 -40.96
CA MET A 347 -23.68 20.74 -41.76
C MET A 347 -24.32 20.06 -42.98
N VAL A 348 -25.38 19.26 -42.75
CA VAL A 348 -26.15 18.61 -43.82
C VAL A 348 -26.70 19.65 -44.82
N LEU A 349 -27.23 20.76 -44.32
CA LEU A 349 -27.72 21.86 -45.17
C LEU A 349 -26.59 22.52 -46.00
N LEU A 350 -25.39 22.69 -45.43
CA LEU A 350 -24.27 23.36 -46.10
C LEU A 350 -23.65 22.48 -47.19
N PHE A 351 -23.54 21.17 -46.96
CA PHE A 351 -22.95 20.23 -47.93
C PHE A 351 -23.94 19.79 -49.01
N LEU A 352 -25.20 19.50 -48.66
CA LEU A 352 -26.20 18.94 -49.60
C LEU A 352 -27.19 19.99 -50.13
N GLY A 353 -27.26 21.19 -49.55
CA GLY A 353 -28.19 22.25 -49.94
C GLY A 353 -29.67 21.98 -49.61
N ASP A 354 -30.04 20.75 -49.23
CA ASP A 354 -31.42 20.37 -48.95
C ASP A 354 -31.82 20.53 -47.48
N ARG A 355 -32.64 21.54 -47.22
CA ARG A 355 -33.30 21.79 -45.92
C ARG A 355 -34.17 20.61 -45.45
N ARG A 356 -34.63 19.74 -46.35
CA ARG A 356 -35.51 18.61 -46.02
C ARG A 356 -34.70 17.42 -45.52
N GLY A 357 -33.62 17.06 -46.20
CA GLY A 357 -32.62 16.12 -45.71
C GLY A 357 -32.11 16.50 -44.31
N ALA A 358 -31.74 17.77 -44.11
CA ALA A 358 -31.35 18.29 -42.79
C ALA A 358 -32.43 18.07 -41.72
N LEU A 359 -33.70 18.38 -42.01
CA LEU A 359 -34.80 18.19 -41.06
C LEU A 359 -35.05 16.71 -40.72
N ILE A 360 -34.89 15.79 -41.69
CA ILE A 360 -35.03 14.34 -41.45
C ILE A 360 -33.95 13.85 -40.47
N VAL A 361 -32.70 14.30 -40.65
CA VAL A 361 -31.58 14.00 -39.77
C VAL A 361 -31.81 14.56 -38.35
N VAL A 362 -32.26 15.81 -38.25
CA VAL A 362 -32.61 16.43 -36.95
C VAL A 362 -33.71 15.64 -36.22
N MET A 363 -34.72 15.13 -36.92
CA MET A 363 -35.80 14.32 -36.32
C MET A 363 -35.35 12.93 -35.85
N THR A 364 -34.29 12.34 -36.42
CA THR A 364 -33.79 11.02 -35.95
C THR A 364 -33.15 11.07 -34.57
N ILE A 365 -32.50 12.18 -34.21
CA ILE A 365 -31.74 12.31 -32.95
C ILE A 365 -32.63 12.11 -31.71
N PRO A 366 -33.68 12.94 -31.46
CA PRO A 366 -34.50 12.78 -30.26
C PRO A 366 -35.21 11.42 -30.24
N LEU A 367 -35.62 10.90 -31.39
CA LEU A 367 -36.32 9.62 -31.49
C LEU A 367 -35.44 8.43 -31.08
N ALA A 368 -34.14 8.45 -31.42
CA ALA A 368 -33.21 7.42 -31.00
C ALA A 368 -32.86 7.51 -29.51
N LEU A 369 -32.72 8.73 -28.97
CA LEU A 369 -32.52 8.96 -27.53
C LEU A 369 -33.73 8.51 -26.71
N LEU A 370 -34.96 8.81 -27.16
CA LEU A 370 -36.20 8.35 -26.53
C LEU A 370 -36.33 6.82 -26.58
N CYS A 371 -35.89 6.18 -27.67
CA CYS A 371 -35.81 4.73 -27.76
C CYS A 371 -34.81 4.17 -26.73
N SER A 372 -33.60 4.73 -26.65
CA SER A 372 -32.59 4.35 -25.64
C SER A 372 -33.11 4.50 -24.21
N ALA A 373 -33.72 5.64 -23.86
CA ALA A 373 -34.33 5.86 -22.55
C ALA A 373 -35.44 4.85 -22.20
N THR A 374 -36.23 4.42 -23.20
CA THR A 374 -37.25 3.37 -23.02
C THR A 374 -36.60 2.02 -22.73
N VAL A 375 -35.55 1.64 -23.47
CA VAL A 375 -34.88 0.35 -23.28
C VAL A 375 -34.08 0.34 -21.96
N LEU A 376 -33.41 1.43 -21.60
CA LEU A 376 -32.75 1.58 -20.29
C LEU A 376 -33.70 1.29 -19.13
N TYR A 377 -34.92 1.85 -19.16
CA TYR A 377 -35.96 1.59 -18.16
C TYR A 377 -36.38 0.11 -18.12
N LEU A 378 -36.53 -0.54 -19.29
CA LEU A 378 -36.83 -1.98 -19.36
C LEU A 378 -35.69 -2.86 -18.80
N PHE A 379 -34.44 -2.38 -18.83
CA PHE A 379 -33.27 -3.00 -18.20
C PHE A 379 -33.06 -2.55 -16.73
N GLY A 380 -34.06 -1.90 -16.11
CA GLY A 380 -34.03 -1.48 -14.71
C GLY A 380 -33.06 -0.34 -14.38
N GLN A 381 -32.54 0.36 -15.41
CA GLN A 381 -31.60 1.46 -15.21
C GLN A 381 -32.31 2.75 -14.75
N THR A 382 -31.68 3.49 -13.84
CA THR A 382 -32.17 4.80 -13.38
C THR A 382 -31.72 5.92 -14.33
N ILE A 383 -32.42 7.07 -14.30
CA ILE A 383 -31.91 8.29 -14.93
C ILE A 383 -30.88 8.89 -13.96
N ASN A 384 -29.60 8.76 -14.33
CA ASN A 384 -28.46 9.22 -13.56
C ASN A 384 -27.39 9.84 -14.47
N ILE A 385 -26.37 10.47 -13.89
CA ILE A 385 -25.34 11.21 -14.63
C ILE A 385 -24.60 10.32 -15.64
N MET A 386 -24.35 9.05 -15.32
CA MET A 386 -23.71 8.11 -16.26
C MET A 386 -24.60 7.80 -17.46
N THR A 387 -25.91 7.58 -17.26
CA THR A 387 -26.86 7.41 -18.37
C THR A 387 -27.05 8.70 -19.19
N LEU A 388 -27.13 9.87 -18.53
CA LEU A 388 -27.30 11.16 -19.19
C LEU A 388 -26.05 11.52 -20.02
N GLY A 389 -24.85 11.30 -19.47
CA GLY A 389 -23.57 11.46 -20.18
C GLY A 389 -23.44 10.50 -21.36
N GLY A 390 -23.95 9.27 -21.25
CA GLY A 390 -23.99 8.31 -22.36
C GLY A 390 -24.94 8.75 -23.47
N LEU A 391 -26.12 9.27 -23.12
CA LEU A 391 -27.04 9.88 -24.07
C LEU A 391 -26.44 11.14 -24.73
N ALA A 392 -25.72 11.98 -23.98
CA ALA A 392 -25.02 13.16 -24.51
C ALA A 392 -23.92 12.78 -25.51
N LEU A 393 -23.02 11.88 -25.11
CA LEU A 393 -21.95 11.35 -25.96
C LEU A 393 -22.50 10.72 -27.24
N SER A 394 -23.65 10.05 -27.14
CA SER A 394 -24.33 9.45 -28.29
C SER A 394 -24.73 10.50 -29.33
N VAL A 395 -25.16 11.71 -28.94
CA VAL A 395 -25.70 12.73 -29.87
C VAL A 395 -24.77 12.91 -31.07
N GLY A 396 -23.46 13.10 -30.85
CA GLY A 396 -22.50 13.35 -31.93
C GLY A 396 -22.32 12.15 -32.88
N ILE A 397 -22.19 10.94 -32.33
CA ILE A 397 -21.96 9.71 -33.11
C ILE A 397 -23.24 9.32 -33.90
N LEU A 398 -24.39 9.55 -33.28
CA LEU A 398 -25.69 9.10 -33.76
C LEU A 398 -26.14 9.78 -35.06
N VAL A 399 -25.70 11.01 -35.30
CA VAL A 399 -26.13 11.76 -36.49
C VAL A 399 -25.49 11.26 -37.79
N ASP A 400 -24.32 10.62 -37.70
CA ASP A 400 -23.55 10.16 -38.86
C ASP A 400 -24.36 9.15 -39.69
N GLU A 401 -24.99 8.17 -39.02
CA GLU A 401 -25.77 7.15 -39.71
C GLU A 401 -26.94 7.70 -40.54
N ALA A 402 -27.66 8.71 -40.01
CA ALA A 402 -28.73 9.36 -40.74
C ALA A 402 -28.18 10.23 -41.89
N THR A 403 -27.06 10.92 -41.64
CA THR A 403 -26.35 11.78 -42.61
C THR A 403 -25.87 10.98 -43.81
N VAL A 404 -25.10 9.90 -43.61
CA VAL A 404 -24.61 9.00 -44.66
C VAL A 404 -25.77 8.39 -45.48
N THR A 405 -26.94 8.19 -44.84
CA THR A 405 -28.13 7.70 -45.55
C THR A 405 -28.72 8.77 -46.47
N ILE A 406 -28.87 10.01 -45.99
CA ILE A 406 -29.38 11.13 -46.78
C ILE A 406 -28.41 11.53 -47.91
N GLU A 407 -27.11 11.48 -47.65
CA GLU A 407 -26.06 11.73 -48.65
C GLU A 407 -26.12 10.68 -49.77
N ASN A 408 -26.13 9.38 -49.45
CA ASN A 408 -26.17 8.35 -50.49
C ASN A 408 -27.52 8.35 -51.25
N ILE A 409 -28.63 8.73 -50.60
CA ILE A 409 -29.90 8.98 -51.28
C ILE A 409 -29.76 10.11 -52.30
N HIS A 410 -29.14 11.24 -51.94
CA HIS A 410 -28.84 12.32 -52.91
C HIS A 410 -27.97 11.82 -54.06
N ARG A 411 -26.87 11.11 -53.76
CA ARG A 411 -25.96 10.55 -54.77
C ARG A 411 -26.68 9.66 -55.80
N HIS A 412 -27.63 8.83 -55.35
CA HIS A 412 -28.44 8.00 -56.26
C HIS A 412 -29.54 8.76 -57.02
N LEU A 413 -30.04 9.88 -56.48
CA LEU A 413 -30.95 10.78 -57.20
C LEU A 413 -30.21 11.56 -58.30
N GLU A 414 -28.98 12.01 -58.02
CA GLU A 414 -28.11 12.69 -59.00
C GLU A 414 -27.72 11.78 -60.17
N MET A 415 -27.62 10.46 -59.95
CA MET A 415 -27.47 9.46 -61.01
C MET A 415 -28.70 9.31 -61.93
N GLY A 416 -29.78 10.08 -61.72
CA GLY A 416 -30.97 10.09 -62.57
C GLY A 416 -31.92 8.90 -62.39
N LYS A 417 -31.78 8.14 -61.29
CA LYS A 417 -32.68 7.02 -60.95
C LYS A 417 -34.07 7.53 -60.53
N ASP A 418 -35.12 6.73 -60.76
CA ASP A 418 -36.44 6.99 -60.17
C ASP A 418 -36.33 7.10 -58.64
N LYS A 419 -37.03 8.06 -58.03
CA LYS A 419 -36.91 8.39 -56.60
C LYS A 419 -37.10 7.20 -55.67
N ARG A 420 -38.05 6.29 -55.95
CA ARG A 420 -38.29 5.12 -55.08
C ARG A 420 -37.17 4.10 -55.20
N GLN A 421 -36.67 3.89 -56.41
CA GLN A 421 -35.57 2.98 -56.69
C GLN A 421 -34.23 3.53 -56.20
N ALA A 422 -33.99 4.84 -56.35
CA ALA A 422 -32.84 5.56 -55.82
C ALA A 422 -32.70 5.37 -54.31
N ILE A 423 -33.79 5.58 -53.55
CA ILE A 423 -33.81 5.39 -52.10
C ILE A 423 -33.57 3.93 -51.73
N ALA A 424 -34.24 2.98 -52.39
CA ALA A 424 -34.09 1.56 -52.10
C ALA A 424 -32.67 1.05 -52.38
N ASP A 425 -32.05 1.47 -53.49
CA ASP A 425 -30.67 1.12 -53.84
C ASP A 425 -29.67 1.78 -52.87
N ALA A 426 -29.84 3.07 -52.57
CA ALA A 426 -28.96 3.83 -51.68
C ALA A 426 -28.87 3.21 -50.29
N CYS A 427 -30.00 2.87 -49.68
CA CYS A 427 -30.03 2.22 -48.37
C CYS A 427 -29.50 0.78 -48.42
N LYS A 428 -29.71 0.06 -49.54
CA LYS A 428 -29.22 -1.31 -49.72
C LYS A 428 -27.70 -1.38 -49.84
N GLU A 429 -27.07 -0.40 -50.48
CA GLU A 429 -25.60 -0.30 -50.62
C GLU A 429 -24.92 -0.11 -49.26
N ILE A 430 -25.38 0.85 -48.45
CA ILE A 430 -24.74 1.22 -47.18
C ILE A 430 -25.15 0.34 -45.98
N ALA A 431 -26.13 -0.55 -46.13
CA ALA A 431 -26.66 -1.34 -45.00
C ALA A 431 -25.61 -2.23 -44.32
N THR A 432 -24.75 -2.91 -45.08
CA THR A 432 -23.70 -3.77 -44.51
C THR A 432 -22.54 -2.97 -43.91
N PRO A 433 -21.95 -1.95 -44.60
CA PRO A 433 -20.94 -1.07 -44.00
C PRO A 433 -21.41 -0.43 -42.68
N LYS A 434 -22.64 0.09 -42.63
CA LYS A 434 -23.19 0.70 -41.40
C LYS A 434 -23.36 -0.30 -40.27
N LEU A 435 -23.76 -1.54 -40.55
CA LEU A 435 -23.83 -2.58 -39.53
C LEU A 435 -22.45 -2.91 -38.94
N LEU A 436 -21.39 -2.91 -39.78
CA LEU A 436 -20.01 -3.10 -39.32
C LEU A 436 -19.51 -1.91 -38.50
N ILE A 437 -19.87 -0.68 -38.87
CA ILE A 437 -19.57 0.53 -38.08
C ILE A 437 -20.27 0.44 -36.71
N LEU A 438 -21.57 0.12 -36.68
CA LEU A 438 -22.33 -0.08 -35.44
C LEU A 438 -21.66 -1.13 -34.54
N LEU A 439 -21.35 -2.32 -35.08
CA LEU A 439 -20.71 -3.40 -34.31
C LEU A 439 -19.31 -3.00 -33.80
N SER A 440 -18.55 -2.23 -34.59
CA SER A 440 -17.23 -1.73 -34.17
C SER A 440 -17.34 -0.73 -33.02
N ILE A 441 -18.33 0.19 -33.09
CA ILE A 441 -18.61 1.14 -32.00
C ILE A 441 -19.08 0.39 -30.75
N LEU A 442 -20.01 -0.56 -30.89
CA LEU A 442 -20.49 -1.38 -29.77
C LEU A 442 -19.36 -2.17 -29.09
N ALA A 443 -18.39 -2.69 -29.84
CA ALA A 443 -17.25 -3.42 -29.29
C ALA A 443 -16.41 -2.58 -28.31
N VAL A 444 -16.30 -1.26 -28.52
CA VAL A 444 -15.61 -0.34 -27.59
C VAL A 444 -16.34 -0.23 -26.25
N PHE A 445 -17.65 -0.44 -26.21
CA PHE A 445 -18.50 -0.36 -25.01
C PHE A 445 -18.80 -1.72 -24.37
N VAL A 446 -18.20 -2.82 -24.86
CA VAL A 446 -18.27 -4.15 -24.24
C VAL A 446 -17.50 -4.28 -22.93
N PRO A 447 -16.28 -3.70 -22.72
CA PRO A 447 -15.46 -3.98 -21.53
C PRO A 447 -16.15 -3.81 -20.17
N PRO A 448 -17.06 -2.83 -19.95
CA PRO A 448 -17.80 -2.71 -18.69
C PRO A 448 -18.70 -3.90 -18.31
N LEU A 449 -19.02 -4.80 -19.25
CA LEU A 449 -19.68 -6.09 -18.94
C LEU A 449 -18.80 -7.03 -18.08
N PHE A 450 -17.48 -6.88 -18.17
CA PHE A 450 -16.48 -7.70 -17.48
C PHE A 450 -15.88 -7.01 -16.24
N MET A 451 -16.23 -5.75 -15.99
CA MET A 451 -15.84 -5.06 -14.76
C MET A 451 -16.61 -5.62 -13.54
N ASN A 452 -16.05 -5.41 -12.35
CA ASN A 452 -16.69 -5.69 -11.05
C ASN A 452 -16.74 -4.41 -10.20
N GLY A 453 -17.52 -4.41 -9.12
CA GLY A 453 -17.62 -3.31 -8.15
C GLY A 453 -18.06 -1.96 -8.72
N VAL A 454 -17.58 -0.89 -8.09
CA VAL A 454 -17.91 0.52 -8.40
C VAL A 454 -17.69 0.86 -9.89
N PRO A 455 -16.57 0.49 -10.55
CA PRO A 455 -16.40 0.75 -11.98
C PRO A 455 -17.49 0.11 -12.84
N ARG A 456 -17.90 -1.13 -12.55
CA ARG A 456 -19.00 -1.78 -13.28
C ARG A 456 -20.31 -0.98 -13.13
N ALA A 457 -20.66 -0.64 -11.89
CA ALA A 457 -21.88 0.11 -11.60
C ALA A 457 -21.92 1.50 -12.26
N MET A 458 -20.76 2.12 -12.49
CA MET A 458 -20.64 3.42 -13.15
C MET A 458 -20.59 3.34 -14.70
N PHE A 459 -19.76 2.45 -15.26
CA PHE A 459 -19.56 2.37 -16.71
C PHE A 459 -20.61 1.53 -17.45
N MET A 460 -21.30 0.61 -16.76
CA MET A 460 -22.33 -0.21 -17.39
C MET A 460 -23.55 0.61 -17.85
N PRO A 461 -24.15 1.53 -17.04
CA PRO A 461 -25.26 2.36 -17.49
C PRO A 461 -24.86 3.32 -18.63
N LEU A 462 -23.63 3.85 -18.59
CA LEU A 462 -23.04 4.66 -19.66
C LEU A 462 -23.00 3.88 -20.99
N SER A 463 -22.44 2.67 -20.96
CA SER A 463 -22.29 1.80 -22.14
C SER A 463 -23.64 1.34 -22.70
N LEU A 464 -24.60 1.01 -21.83
CA LEU A 464 -25.96 0.68 -22.25
C LEU A 464 -26.66 1.87 -22.92
N ALA A 465 -26.52 3.07 -22.36
CA ALA A 465 -27.15 4.27 -22.92
C ALA A 465 -26.66 4.56 -24.35
N VAL A 466 -25.33 4.45 -24.57
CA VAL A 466 -24.73 4.60 -25.89
C VAL A 466 -25.13 3.44 -26.81
N GLY A 467 -25.00 2.20 -26.36
CA GLY A 467 -25.30 1.02 -27.16
C GLY A 467 -26.75 0.99 -27.66
N PHE A 468 -27.72 1.26 -26.78
CA PHE A 468 -29.13 1.32 -27.16
C PHE A 468 -29.46 2.51 -28.06
N ALA A 469 -28.82 3.67 -27.88
CA ALA A 469 -29.00 4.82 -28.76
C ALA A 469 -28.47 4.54 -30.18
N MET A 470 -27.28 3.96 -30.29
CA MET A 470 -26.67 3.58 -31.56
C MET A 470 -27.47 2.49 -32.29
N ILE A 471 -27.92 1.45 -31.57
CA ILE A 471 -28.79 0.41 -32.16
C ILE A 471 -30.11 1.01 -32.64
N ALA A 472 -30.73 1.90 -31.86
CA ALA A 472 -31.96 2.58 -32.26
C ALA A 472 -31.75 3.45 -33.52
N SER A 473 -30.65 4.20 -33.59
CA SER A 473 -30.28 4.97 -34.78
C SER A 473 -30.12 4.11 -36.02
N PHE A 474 -29.50 2.93 -35.91
CA PHE A 474 -29.31 2.05 -37.05
C PHE A 474 -30.65 1.58 -37.62
N PHE A 475 -31.58 1.19 -36.75
CA PHE A 475 -32.94 0.82 -37.17
C PHE A 475 -33.71 2.01 -37.76
N LEU A 476 -33.64 3.20 -37.15
CA LEU A 476 -34.33 4.39 -37.63
C LEU A 476 -33.78 4.88 -38.98
N SER A 477 -32.47 4.87 -39.16
CA SER A 477 -31.82 5.25 -40.42
C SER A 477 -32.09 4.25 -41.56
N GLN A 478 -32.46 3.00 -41.25
CA GLN A 478 -32.87 1.99 -42.23
C GLN A 478 -34.40 1.88 -42.45
N THR A 479 -35.22 2.56 -41.65
CA THR A 479 -36.69 2.44 -41.69
C THR A 479 -37.42 3.79 -41.76
N PHE A 480 -37.16 4.69 -40.82
CA PHE A 480 -37.78 6.01 -40.72
C PHE A 480 -37.22 7.00 -41.74
N VAL A 481 -35.88 7.08 -41.88
CA VAL A 481 -35.23 7.97 -42.85
C VAL A 481 -35.65 7.68 -44.30
N PRO A 482 -35.69 6.43 -44.79
CA PRO A 482 -36.11 6.15 -46.17
C PRO A 482 -37.59 6.48 -46.43
N VAL A 483 -38.47 6.26 -45.45
CA VAL A 483 -39.90 6.59 -45.53
C VAL A 483 -40.09 8.11 -45.62
N LEU A 484 -39.47 8.89 -44.72
CA LEU A 484 -39.52 10.35 -44.78
C LEU A 484 -38.87 10.91 -46.03
N SER A 485 -37.72 10.36 -46.47
CA SER A 485 -37.07 10.76 -47.73
C SER A 485 -38.01 10.58 -48.92
N ASN A 486 -38.71 9.44 -48.97
CA ASN A 486 -39.68 9.15 -50.02
C ASN A 486 -40.90 10.09 -50.00
N TRP A 487 -41.28 10.65 -48.85
CA TRP A 487 -42.37 11.63 -48.77
C TRP A 487 -41.92 13.08 -48.97
N MET A 488 -40.82 13.49 -48.33
CA MET A 488 -40.40 14.88 -48.24
C MET A 488 -39.46 15.32 -49.37
N MET A 489 -38.49 14.52 -49.79
CA MET A 489 -37.49 14.97 -50.76
C MET A 489 -38.10 15.19 -52.15
N LYS A 490 -37.61 16.17 -52.91
CA LYS A 490 -37.97 16.32 -54.33
C LYS A 490 -37.02 15.46 -55.16
N GLY A 491 -37.53 14.86 -56.24
CA GLY A 491 -36.66 14.35 -57.29
C GLY A 491 -36.01 15.54 -57.99
N HIS A 492 -34.69 15.64 -57.94
CA HIS A 492 -33.96 16.67 -58.68
C HIS A 492 -33.77 16.22 -60.13
N LEU A 493 -34.10 17.11 -61.07
CA LEU A 493 -33.60 17.01 -62.44
C LEU A 493 -32.10 17.35 -62.43
N PRO A 494 -31.28 16.74 -63.31
CA PRO A 494 -29.85 17.00 -63.35
C PRO A 494 -29.58 18.43 -63.81
N GLN A 495 -29.33 19.34 -62.85
CA GLN A 495 -28.87 20.69 -63.14
C GLN A 495 -27.46 20.90 -62.57
N SER A 496 -26.52 21.09 -63.49
CA SER A 496 -25.15 21.45 -63.19
C SER A 496 -25.09 22.81 -62.49
N SER A 497 -24.64 22.83 -61.24
CA SER A 497 -24.02 24.02 -60.65
C SER A 497 -22.81 23.60 -59.82
N SER A 498 -21.67 23.47 -60.51
CA SER A 498 -20.34 23.39 -59.89
C SER A 498 -20.21 24.44 -58.79
N ASN A 499 -20.12 24.00 -57.54
CA ASN A 499 -19.65 24.86 -56.46
C ASN A 499 -18.12 24.95 -56.59
N ASN A 500 -17.68 25.85 -57.47
CA ASN A 500 -16.33 25.94 -58.08
C ASN A 500 -15.15 25.93 -57.08
N ARG A 501 -15.39 26.16 -55.78
CA ARG A 501 -14.40 26.06 -54.71
C ARG A 501 -14.20 24.62 -54.20
N PHE A 502 -15.28 23.86 -54.03
CA PHE A 502 -15.21 22.49 -53.49
C PHE A 502 -14.61 21.52 -54.50
N GLU A 503 -15.00 21.60 -55.78
CA GLU A 503 -14.38 20.78 -56.83
C GLU A 503 -12.89 21.11 -57.04
N ARG A 504 -12.47 22.39 -56.95
CA ARG A 504 -11.03 22.73 -56.94
C ARG A 504 -10.29 22.09 -55.76
N LEU A 505 -10.89 22.12 -54.57
CA LEU A 505 -10.30 21.53 -53.36
C LEU A 505 -10.20 20.01 -53.47
N LYS A 506 -11.24 19.35 -53.99
CA LYS A 506 -11.27 17.92 -54.31
C LYS A 506 -10.22 17.52 -55.35
N ILE A 507 -10.08 18.26 -56.46
CA ILE A 507 -9.03 18.03 -57.47
C ILE A 507 -7.64 18.19 -56.85
N SER A 508 -7.41 19.24 -56.05
CA SER A 508 -6.15 19.48 -55.34
C SER A 508 -5.81 18.36 -54.35
N TYR A 509 -6.79 17.93 -53.54
CA TYR A 509 -6.65 16.83 -52.59
C TYR A 509 -6.33 15.50 -53.30
N THR A 510 -7.03 15.18 -54.39
CA THR A 510 -6.81 13.95 -55.18
C THR A 510 -5.42 13.96 -55.84
N GLY A 511 -4.98 15.10 -56.38
CA GLY A 511 -3.63 15.29 -56.90
C GLY A 511 -2.54 15.18 -55.83
N THR A 512 -2.85 15.56 -54.58
CA THR A 512 -1.93 15.45 -53.44
C THR A 512 -1.83 14.00 -52.95
N ILE A 513 -2.96 13.31 -52.77
CA ILE A 513 -2.99 11.88 -52.40
C ILE A 513 -2.27 11.01 -53.42
N THR A 514 -2.51 11.20 -54.73
CA THR A 514 -1.83 10.40 -55.78
C THR A 514 -0.32 10.64 -55.85
N ARG A 515 0.17 11.79 -55.35
CA ARG A 515 1.60 12.08 -55.19
C ARG A 515 2.19 11.40 -53.95
N ILE A 516 1.44 11.40 -52.85
CA ILE A 516 1.79 10.80 -51.55
C ILE A 516 1.77 9.26 -51.62
N SER A 517 0.81 8.67 -52.34
CA SER A 517 0.63 7.22 -52.51
C SER A 517 1.78 6.51 -53.24
N LYS A 518 2.77 7.26 -53.75
CA LYS A 518 4.02 6.70 -54.29
C LYS A 518 5.08 6.41 -53.21
N LYS A 519 4.86 6.87 -51.97
CA LYS A 519 5.76 6.68 -50.81
C LYS A 519 5.07 5.98 -49.62
N THR A 520 4.00 5.23 -49.87
CA THR A 520 3.11 4.69 -48.83
C THR A 520 3.84 3.97 -47.70
N GLY A 521 4.80 3.07 -47.99
CA GLY A 521 5.53 2.34 -46.95
C GLY A 521 6.27 3.24 -45.95
N LEU A 522 7.01 4.24 -46.45
CA LEU A 522 7.72 5.22 -45.61
C LEU A 522 6.72 6.04 -44.76
N ILE A 523 5.62 6.48 -45.37
CA ILE A 523 4.64 7.36 -44.73
C ILE A 523 3.83 6.59 -43.69
N THR A 524 3.47 5.34 -43.94
CA THR A 524 2.82 4.46 -42.96
C THR A 524 3.75 4.16 -41.79
N LEU A 525 5.02 3.84 -42.04
CA LEU A 525 6.02 3.63 -40.98
C LEU A 525 6.17 4.87 -40.09
N LEU A 526 6.34 6.04 -40.72
CA LEU A 526 6.56 7.30 -40.00
C LEU A 526 5.30 7.74 -39.22
N PHE A 527 4.11 7.56 -39.81
CA PHE A 527 2.84 7.76 -39.11
C PHE A 527 2.66 6.80 -37.93
N SER A 528 3.00 5.52 -38.08
CA SER A 528 2.94 4.54 -37.00
C SER A 528 3.94 4.84 -35.88
N LEU A 529 5.18 5.23 -36.20
CA LEU A 529 6.17 5.66 -35.21
C LEU A 529 5.71 6.90 -34.44
N VAL A 530 5.23 7.92 -35.15
CA VAL A 530 4.72 9.17 -34.53
C VAL A 530 3.48 8.89 -33.69
N SER A 531 2.54 8.05 -34.17
CA SER A 531 1.33 7.70 -33.41
C SER A 531 1.66 6.88 -32.16
N THR A 532 2.55 5.89 -32.26
CA THR A 532 3.00 5.11 -31.11
C THR A 532 3.78 5.97 -30.12
N GLY A 533 4.62 6.89 -30.61
CA GLY A 533 5.31 7.88 -29.79
C GLY A 533 4.34 8.78 -29.03
N PHE A 534 3.31 9.31 -29.70
CA PHE A 534 2.24 10.07 -29.03
C PHE A 534 1.48 9.22 -28.01
N VAL A 535 1.12 7.97 -28.33
CA VAL A 535 0.45 7.07 -27.38
C VAL A 535 1.30 6.82 -26.14
N ILE A 536 2.61 6.58 -26.30
CA ILE A 536 3.53 6.41 -25.16
C ILE A 536 3.63 7.70 -24.34
N ILE A 537 3.86 8.85 -24.99
CA ILE A 537 3.98 10.15 -24.32
C ILE A 537 2.70 10.47 -23.54
N PHE A 538 1.52 10.35 -24.16
CA PHE A 538 0.25 10.62 -23.49
C PHE A 538 -0.06 9.59 -22.39
N PHE A 539 0.22 8.30 -22.59
CA PHE A 539 0.02 7.29 -21.55
C PHE A 539 0.89 7.55 -20.31
N LEU A 540 2.11 8.06 -20.50
CA LEU A 540 3.01 8.43 -19.41
C LEU A 540 2.71 9.82 -18.80
N SER A 541 1.99 10.70 -19.50
CA SER A 541 1.76 12.09 -19.07
C SER A 541 0.34 12.38 -18.57
N ILE A 542 -0.64 11.52 -18.89
CA ILE A 542 -2.05 11.72 -18.48
C ILE A 542 -2.25 11.24 -17.04
N GLY A 543 -2.70 12.15 -16.18
CA GLY A 543 -3.14 11.84 -14.82
C GLY A 543 -4.40 10.95 -14.82
N THR A 544 -4.59 10.18 -13.75
CA THR A 544 -5.74 9.26 -13.61
C THR A 544 -6.66 9.72 -12.48
N GLU A 545 -7.91 10.03 -12.82
CA GLU A 545 -8.97 10.39 -11.89
C GLU A 545 -10.26 9.64 -12.24
N LEU A 546 -11.03 9.22 -11.22
CA LEU A 546 -12.30 8.50 -11.44
C LEU A 546 -13.48 9.45 -11.68
N PHE A 547 -13.46 10.61 -11.04
CA PHE A 547 -14.45 11.68 -11.20
C PHE A 547 -13.71 13.03 -11.25
N PRO A 548 -14.08 13.94 -12.17
CA PRO A 548 -13.53 15.29 -12.17
C PRO A 548 -14.02 16.06 -10.94
N ALA A 549 -13.27 17.08 -10.51
CA ALA A 549 -13.78 18.05 -9.55
C ALA A 549 -15.02 18.76 -10.12
N VAL A 550 -16.14 18.70 -9.39
CA VAL A 550 -17.42 19.28 -9.81
C VAL A 550 -17.80 20.44 -8.90
N ASP A 551 -18.11 21.59 -9.48
CA ASP A 551 -18.75 22.67 -8.74
C ASP A 551 -20.21 22.30 -8.41
N THR A 552 -20.48 22.12 -7.13
CA THR A 552 -21.82 21.83 -6.58
C THR A 552 -22.46 23.06 -5.92
N GLY A 553 -21.81 24.23 -6.01
CA GLY A 553 -22.19 25.44 -5.26
C GLY A 553 -21.93 25.33 -3.75
N GLN A 554 -21.14 24.34 -3.32
CA GLN A 554 -20.88 24.03 -1.91
C GLN A 554 -19.39 23.69 -1.73
N THR A 555 -18.82 24.17 -0.62
CA THR A 555 -17.43 23.87 -0.22
C THR A 555 -17.42 23.33 1.20
N GLN A 556 -16.92 22.11 1.39
CA GLN A 556 -16.74 21.52 2.72
C GLN A 556 -15.30 21.70 3.18
N VAL A 557 -15.11 22.41 4.30
CA VAL A 557 -13.81 22.54 4.97
C VAL A 557 -13.84 21.73 6.26
N THR A 558 -12.90 20.81 6.43
CA THR A 558 -12.74 20.03 7.67
C THR A 558 -11.46 20.48 8.38
N ALA A 559 -11.61 21.18 9.51
CA ALA A 559 -10.48 21.69 10.29
C ALA A 559 -10.32 20.89 11.60
N ASN A 560 -9.16 20.26 11.78
CA ASN A 560 -8.81 19.53 13.00
C ASN A 560 -8.06 20.46 13.97
N VAL A 561 -8.82 21.35 14.63
CA VAL A 561 -8.29 22.46 15.44
C VAL A 561 -7.98 22.03 16.88
N ALA A 562 -6.98 22.67 17.51
CA ALA A 562 -6.75 22.51 18.95
C ALA A 562 -7.75 23.33 19.75
N ILE A 563 -8.50 22.68 20.65
CA ILE A 563 -9.56 23.32 21.45
C ILE A 563 -9.44 22.86 22.91
N THR A 564 -9.66 23.79 23.84
CA THR A 564 -9.86 23.48 25.26
C THR A 564 -10.98 24.30 25.88
N LEU A 565 -11.63 23.76 26.91
CA LEU A 565 -12.57 24.47 27.78
C LEU A 565 -11.87 24.85 29.09
N LEU A 566 -11.97 26.12 29.46
CA LEU A 566 -11.46 26.70 30.71
C LEU A 566 -12.66 27.13 31.56
N LYS A 567 -12.74 26.70 32.83
CA LYS A 567 -13.87 27.00 33.74
C LYS A 567 -13.54 28.08 34.76
N GLY A 568 -14.46 29.04 34.91
CA GLY A 568 -14.43 30.07 35.94
C GLY A 568 -13.27 31.08 35.84
N LYS A 569 -13.24 32.03 36.77
CA LYS A 569 -12.21 33.09 36.84
C LYS A 569 -10.78 32.56 37.04
N ASP A 570 -10.63 31.39 37.64
CA ASP A 570 -9.33 30.71 37.83
C ASP A 570 -8.81 29.98 36.57
N LEU A 571 -9.56 30.03 35.45
CA LEU A 571 -9.19 29.44 34.16
C LEU A 571 -8.76 27.96 34.29
N VAL A 572 -9.58 27.17 34.99
CA VAL A 572 -9.30 25.75 35.26
C VAL A 572 -9.51 24.93 33.99
N ILE A 573 -8.48 24.23 33.52
CA ILE A 573 -8.53 23.38 32.33
C ILE A 573 -9.50 22.23 32.56
N GLN A 574 -10.55 22.11 31.76
CA GLN A 574 -11.54 21.04 31.84
C GLN A 574 -11.33 19.97 30.76
N MET A 575 -11.33 20.37 29.49
CA MET A 575 -11.40 19.45 28.35
C MET A 575 -10.52 19.90 27.18
N PRO A 576 -9.19 19.71 27.26
CA PRO A 576 -8.30 19.89 26.13
C PRO A 576 -8.42 18.69 25.18
N ASN A 577 -8.62 18.95 23.88
CA ASN A 577 -8.64 17.90 22.88
C ASN A 577 -7.21 17.40 22.54
N PRO A 578 -7.04 16.24 21.88
CA PRO A 578 -5.71 15.71 21.56
C PRO A 578 -4.81 16.64 20.74
N LYS A 579 -5.40 17.56 19.95
CA LYS A 579 -4.65 18.58 19.22
C LYS A 579 -4.10 19.67 20.15
N MET A 580 -4.86 20.09 21.16
CA MET A 580 -4.37 21.01 22.19
C MET A 580 -3.28 20.37 23.05
N LEU A 581 -3.46 19.11 23.45
CA LEU A 581 -2.44 18.33 24.16
C LEU A 581 -1.14 18.18 23.35
N ALA A 582 -1.24 18.03 22.02
CA ALA A 582 -0.07 17.98 21.14
C ALA A 582 0.66 19.33 21.02
N ILE A 583 -0.06 20.47 20.95
CA ILE A 583 0.56 21.81 20.98
C ILE A 583 1.23 22.06 22.34
N TRP A 584 0.58 21.67 23.43
CA TRP A 584 1.11 21.79 24.79
C TRP A 584 2.20 20.76 25.14
N GLN A 585 2.39 19.73 24.31
CA GLN A 585 3.30 18.60 24.52
C GLN A 585 3.15 17.93 25.91
N ARG A 586 1.90 17.79 26.39
CA ARG A 586 1.58 17.21 27.71
C ARG A 586 0.42 16.22 27.64
N ASN A 587 0.32 15.32 28.61
CA ASN A 587 -0.77 14.35 28.69
C ASN A 587 -2.00 14.96 29.38
N LEU A 588 -3.17 14.34 29.16
CA LEU A 588 -4.42 14.80 29.75
C LEU A 588 -4.39 14.81 31.29
N GLU A 589 -3.77 13.79 31.89
CA GLU A 589 -3.65 13.61 33.35
C GLU A 589 -2.83 14.70 34.04
N ASP A 590 -1.88 15.31 33.31
CA ASP A 590 -0.99 16.34 33.83
C ASP A 590 -1.66 17.73 33.88
N VAL A 591 -2.72 17.93 33.07
CA VAL A 591 -3.29 19.26 32.80
C VAL A 591 -4.76 19.41 33.23
N ALA A 592 -5.57 18.35 33.16
CA ALA A 592 -6.99 18.42 33.47
C ALA A 592 -7.23 18.70 34.97
N GLY A 593 -8.17 19.59 35.27
CA GLY A 593 -8.52 20.00 36.64
C GLY A 593 -7.56 21.00 37.29
N ARG A 594 -6.49 21.43 36.62
CA ARG A 594 -5.52 22.43 37.13
C ARG A 594 -5.75 23.81 36.49
N LYS A 595 -5.27 24.88 37.14
CA LYS A 595 -5.34 26.23 36.55
C LYS A 595 -4.36 26.34 35.38
N LEU A 596 -4.72 27.09 34.33
CA LEU A 596 -3.87 27.27 33.15
C LEU A 596 -2.47 27.79 33.51
N VAL A 597 -2.37 28.75 34.43
CA VAL A 597 -1.10 29.35 34.88
C VAL A 597 -0.25 28.41 35.75
N ASP A 598 -0.87 27.51 36.53
CA ASP A 598 -0.14 26.52 37.34
C ASP A 598 0.50 25.44 36.44
N VAL A 599 -0.14 25.14 35.31
CA VAL A 599 0.37 24.20 34.31
C VAL A 599 1.45 24.86 33.44
N PHE A 600 1.20 26.09 32.98
CA PHE A 600 2.09 26.83 32.08
C PHE A 600 2.54 28.16 32.71
N PRO A 601 3.44 28.14 33.71
CA PRO A 601 3.95 29.37 34.34
C PRO A 601 4.67 30.29 33.33
N GLU A 602 5.19 29.75 32.22
CA GLU A 602 5.75 30.54 31.12
C GLU A 602 4.72 31.44 30.42
N LEU A 603 3.42 31.15 30.51
CA LEU A 603 2.36 31.99 29.95
C LEU A 603 2.06 33.21 30.82
N GLU A 604 2.41 33.21 32.12
CA GLU A 604 2.16 34.33 33.04
C GLU A 604 2.81 35.63 32.56
N PHE A 605 4.01 35.52 31.97
CA PHE A 605 4.76 36.64 31.40
C PHE A 605 4.37 36.97 29.95
N GLN A 606 3.40 36.26 29.38
CA GLN A 606 2.91 36.45 28.02
C GLN A 606 1.51 37.10 28.04
N ARG A 607 1.07 37.62 26.89
CA ARG A 607 -0.21 38.35 26.76
C ARG A 607 -1.47 37.49 26.97
N PHE A 608 -1.37 36.16 26.87
CA PHE A 608 -2.52 35.26 26.79
C PHE A 608 -3.40 35.19 28.05
N PRO A 609 -2.87 35.04 29.29
CA PRO A 609 -3.73 34.93 30.48
C PRO A 609 -4.53 36.20 30.74
N LYS A 610 -3.96 37.38 30.47
CA LYS A 610 -4.69 38.64 30.60
C LYS A 610 -5.87 38.72 29.63
N LEU A 611 -5.66 38.32 28.37
CA LEU A 611 -6.71 38.32 27.35
C LEU A 611 -7.82 37.30 27.62
N LEU A 612 -7.49 36.18 28.28
CA LEU A 612 -8.49 35.24 28.81
C LEU A 612 -9.32 35.88 29.92
N THR A 613 -8.69 36.57 30.88
CA THR A 613 -9.39 37.29 31.94
C THR A 613 -10.29 38.40 31.36
N ASP A 614 -9.78 39.19 30.42
CA ASP A 614 -10.53 40.25 29.74
C ASP A 614 -11.74 39.67 28.98
N ALA A 615 -11.60 38.52 28.30
CA ALA A 615 -12.71 37.82 27.64
C ALA A 615 -13.75 37.30 28.66
N PHE A 616 -13.31 36.82 29.83
CA PHE A 616 -14.19 36.35 30.90
C PHE A 616 -15.01 37.48 31.52
N GLU A 617 -14.38 38.62 31.80
CA GLU A 617 -15.03 39.74 32.47
C GLU A 617 -15.87 40.61 31.55
N THR A 618 -15.50 40.74 30.27
CA THR A 618 -16.28 41.52 29.29
C THR A 618 -17.38 40.72 28.60
N GLY A 619 -17.30 39.38 28.60
CA GLY A 619 -18.20 38.52 27.84
C GLY A 619 -18.04 38.64 26.31
N ASN A 620 -16.98 39.30 25.83
CA ASN A 620 -16.73 39.48 24.39
C ASN A 620 -15.70 38.48 23.87
N ARG A 621 -15.88 38.07 22.60
CA ARG A 621 -14.91 37.25 21.87
C ARG A 621 -13.61 38.02 21.69
N VAL A 622 -12.48 37.40 22.03
CA VAL A 622 -11.13 37.93 21.78
C VAL A 622 -10.41 36.99 20.81
N ALA A 623 -9.92 37.49 19.69
CA ALA A 623 -9.18 36.70 18.70
C ALA A 623 -8.03 37.53 18.13
N MET A 624 -6.88 36.89 17.88
CA MET A 624 -5.73 37.48 17.21
C MET A 624 -4.94 36.42 16.43
N ASP A 625 -4.38 36.85 15.31
CA ASP A 625 -3.72 36.01 14.32
C ASP A 625 -2.19 36.20 14.36
N GLN A 626 -1.44 35.14 14.01
CA GLN A 626 0.02 35.10 13.87
C GLN A 626 0.79 35.59 15.10
N ILE A 627 0.26 35.30 16.29
CA ILE A 627 0.84 35.74 17.54
C ILE A 627 1.95 34.78 18.00
N PRO A 628 3.20 35.23 18.21
CA PRO A 628 4.22 34.39 18.79
C PRO A 628 3.85 34.01 20.24
N ALA A 629 3.91 32.72 20.53
CA ALA A 629 3.78 32.10 21.84
C ALA A 629 5.03 31.28 22.15
N VAL A 630 5.49 31.29 23.40
CA VAL A 630 6.56 30.41 23.87
C VAL A 630 5.95 29.33 24.75
N ILE A 631 6.18 28.06 24.41
CA ILE A 631 5.76 26.89 25.18
C ILE A 631 7.00 26.13 25.62
N VAL A 632 7.04 25.68 26.89
CA VAL A 632 8.14 24.85 27.40
C VAL A 632 7.71 23.38 27.40
N ASP A 633 8.50 22.53 26.74
CA ASP A 633 8.25 21.09 26.71
C ASP A 633 8.54 20.41 28.06
N THR A 634 8.15 19.13 28.18
CA THR A 634 8.37 18.33 29.40
C THR A 634 9.83 18.08 29.74
N ASN A 635 10.78 18.40 28.85
CA ASN A 635 12.22 18.33 29.08
C ASN A 635 12.83 19.69 29.46
N GLY A 636 12.01 20.73 29.62
CA GLY A 636 12.45 22.08 29.98
C GLY A 636 12.98 22.92 28.81
N LYS A 637 12.77 22.49 27.56
CA LYS A 637 13.21 23.24 26.37
C LYS A 637 12.08 24.14 25.87
N SER A 638 12.38 25.42 25.69
CA SER A 638 11.45 26.38 25.10
C SER A 638 11.38 26.24 23.57
N HIS A 639 10.16 26.27 23.06
CA HIS A 639 9.85 26.34 21.63
C HIS A 639 9.00 27.58 21.40
N GLN A 640 9.39 28.43 20.43
CA GLN A 640 8.56 29.52 19.96
C GLN A 640 7.72 29.02 18.79
N ILE A 641 6.41 29.18 18.90
CA ILE A 641 5.44 28.88 17.84
C ILE A 641 4.65 30.15 17.51
N TYR A 642 4.10 30.23 16.30
CA TYR A 642 3.13 31.26 15.93
C TYR A 642 1.73 30.65 15.98
N VAL A 643 0.82 31.31 16.69
CA VAL A 643 -0.55 30.85 16.86
C VAL A 643 -1.58 31.88 16.42
N ASP A 644 -2.56 31.43 15.66
CA ASP A 644 -3.86 32.08 15.60
C ASP A 644 -4.67 31.54 16.78
N PHE A 645 -5.30 32.42 17.57
CA PHE A 645 -6.15 31.98 18.67
C PHE A 645 -7.45 32.76 18.75
N SER A 646 -8.48 32.10 19.31
CA SER A 646 -9.71 32.77 19.72
C SER A 646 -10.20 32.24 21.06
N TYR A 647 -10.69 33.17 21.88
CA TYR A 647 -11.29 32.96 23.19
C TYR A 647 -12.76 33.34 23.09
N ASP A 648 -13.61 32.32 23.09
CA ASP A 648 -15.05 32.43 22.94
C ASP A 648 -15.71 32.18 24.31
N PRO A 649 -16.27 33.22 24.97
CA PRO A 649 -16.99 33.04 26.23
C PRO A 649 -18.29 32.26 26.02
N ILE A 650 -18.57 31.33 26.93
CA ILE A 650 -19.75 30.48 26.96
C ILE A 650 -20.53 30.81 28.24
N PHE A 651 -21.80 31.15 28.05
CA PHE A 651 -22.68 31.65 29.10
C PHE A 651 -23.49 30.52 29.77
N ASP A 652 -23.75 30.68 31.07
CA ASP A 652 -24.72 29.89 31.82
C ASP A 652 -26.18 30.24 31.42
N SER A 653 -27.15 29.55 32.01
CA SER A 653 -28.59 29.79 31.79
C SER A 653 -29.09 31.14 32.33
N ILE A 654 -28.26 31.93 33.00
CA ILE A 654 -28.58 33.21 33.65
C ILE A 654 -27.91 34.39 32.89
N GLY A 655 -26.95 34.10 32.00
CA GLY A 655 -26.23 35.07 31.18
C GLY A 655 -24.84 35.45 31.70
N ASN A 656 -24.28 34.74 32.69
CA ASN A 656 -22.89 34.93 33.14
C ASN A 656 -21.94 34.04 32.34
N VAL A 657 -20.69 34.45 32.13
CA VAL A 657 -19.67 33.57 31.54
C VAL A 657 -19.34 32.44 32.52
N GLU A 658 -19.60 31.18 32.15
CA GLU A 658 -19.25 30.00 32.96
C GLU A 658 -17.92 29.38 32.48
N TYR A 659 -17.70 29.37 31.17
CA TYR A 659 -16.50 28.84 30.53
C TYR A 659 -15.95 29.79 29.47
N ILE A 660 -14.66 29.65 29.17
CA ILE A 660 -14.08 30.11 27.90
C ILE A 660 -13.69 28.89 27.09
N MET A 661 -14.14 28.84 25.84
CA MET A 661 -13.57 27.94 24.84
C MET A 661 -12.37 28.64 24.21
N ALA A 662 -11.18 28.07 24.41
CA ALA A 662 -9.96 28.53 23.80
C ALA A 662 -9.60 27.65 22.62
N THR A 663 -9.61 28.25 21.44
CA THR A 663 -9.26 27.65 20.14
C THR A 663 -7.88 28.15 19.75
N VAL A 664 -6.98 27.24 19.36
CA VAL A 664 -5.60 27.55 18.95
C VAL A 664 -5.29 26.83 17.63
N ILE A 665 -4.64 27.51 16.71
CA ILE A 665 -4.11 26.96 15.46
C ILE A 665 -2.62 27.28 15.43
N ASP A 666 -1.77 26.24 15.39
CA ASP A 666 -0.34 26.40 15.13
C ASP A 666 -0.14 26.73 13.65
N VAL A 667 0.23 27.99 13.38
CA VAL A 667 0.52 28.54 12.04
C VAL A 667 2.02 28.74 11.82
N THR A 668 2.88 28.17 12.68
CA THR A 668 4.35 28.35 12.62
C THR A 668 4.89 28.09 11.21
N LYS A 669 4.56 26.94 10.61
CA LYS A 669 4.98 26.59 9.24
C LYS A 669 4.50 27.58 8.17
N GLN A 670 3.35 28.22 8.38
CA GLN A 670 2.76 29.15 7.42
C GLN A 670 3.43 30.53 7.50
N VAL A 671 3.79 30.98 8.70
CA VAL A 671 4.59 32.19 8.93
C VAL A 671 6.05 31.99 8.50
N GLU A 672 6.64 30.85 8.82
CA GLU A 672 7.97 30.44 8.33
C GLU A 672 8.00 30.41 6.80
N SER A 673 7.05 29.71 6.16
CA SER A 673 6.98 29.63 4.70
C SER A 673 6.75 31.00 4.04
N PHE A 674 5.95 31.90 4.64
CA PHE A 674 5.77 33.24 4.11
C PHE A 674 7.07 34.06 4.15
N THR A 675 7.81 33.95 5.26
CA THR A 675 9.10 34.62 5.46
C THR A 675 10.18 34.07 4.51
N GLU A 676 10.22 32.74 4.35
CA GLU A 676 11.08 32.04 3.40
C GLU A 676 10.73 32.42 1.95
N LEU A 677 9.47 32.66 1.62
CA LEU A 677 9.04 33.09 0.27
C LEU A 677 9.45 34.54 -0.02
N GLU A 678 9.38 35.45 0.95
CA GLU A 678 9.94 36.80 0.80
C GLU A 678 11.47 36.78 0.65
N GLN A 679 12.16 35.95 1.44
CA GLN A 679 13.62 35.79 1.36
C GLN A 679 14.06 35.17 0.02
N ASN A 680 13.43 34.07 -0.41
CA ASN A 680 13.66 33.45 -1.72
C ASN A 680 13.36 34.41 -2.88
N LYS A 681 12.39 35.32 -2.73
CA LYS A 681 12.09 36.33 -3.75
C LYS A 681 13.19 37.40 -3.83
N ALA A 682 13.76 37.81 -2.69
CA ALA A 682 14.90 38.72 -2.66
C ALA A 682 16.18 38.06 -3.23
N GLU A 683 16.44 36.80 -2.87
CA GLU A 683 17.53 36.00 -3.45
C GLU A 683 17.35 35.78 -4.95
N LEU A 684 16.14 35.47 -5.43
CA LEU A 684 15.85 35.37 -6.87
C LEU A 684 16.14 36.67 -7.62
N GLN A 685 15.83 37.84 -7.02
CA GLN A 685 16.16 39.13 -7.64
C GLN A 685 17.68 39.33 -7.74
N ALA A 686 18.43 39.07 -6.66
CA ALA A 686 19.89 39.14 -6.67
C ALA A 686 20.51 38.15 -7.68
N ILE A 687 20.03 36.91 -7.73
CA ILE A 687 20.47 35.89 -8.69
C ILE A 687 20.13 36.31 -10.14
N THR A 688 19.01 37.00 -10.40
CA THR A 688 18.74 37.51 -11.76
C THR A 688 19.65 38.66 -12.18
N GLU A 689 20.11 39.50 -11.25
CA GLU A 689 21.15 40.51 -11.56
C GLU A 689 22.51 39.83 -11.78
N GLU A 690 22.89 38.89 -10.92
CA GLU A 690 24.14 38.12 -11.05
C GLU A 690 24.18 37.29 -12.36
N LEU A 691 23.06 36.67 -12.74
CA LEU A 691 22.90 35.93 -13.99
C LEU A 691 22.95 36.85 -15.23
N ALA A 692 22.52 38.11 -15.11
CA ALA A 692 22.66 39.08 -16.19
C ALA A 692 24.15 39.39 -16.44
N THR A 693 24.93 39.70 -15.38
CA THR A 693 26.39 39.87 -15.49
C THR A 693 27.11 38.60 -15.95
N SER A 694 26.71 37.43 -15.43
CA SER A 694 27.30 36.15 -15.83
C SER A 694 27.00 35.79 -17.28
N ASN A 695 25.85 36.20 -17.84
CA ASN A 695 25.56 36.05 -19.27
C ASN A 695 26.44 36.96 -20.16
N GLU A 696 26.82 38.16 -19.70
CA GLU A 696 27.78 39.01 -20.41
C GLU A 696 29.18 38.35 -20.44
N GLU A 697 29.63 37.79 -19.31
CA GLU A 697 30.88 37.00 -19.23
C GLU A 697 30.80 35.69 -20.04
N LEU A 698 29.64 35.01 -20.05
CA LEU A 698 29.42 33.81 -20.86
C LEU A 698 29.43 34.13 -22.35
N SER A 699 28.95 35.31 -22.76
CA SER A 699 29.05 35.76 -24.15
C SER A 699 30.50 36.00 -24.57
N ALA A 700 31.31 36.60 -23.71
CA ALA A 700 32.74 36.82 -23.96
C ALA A 700 33.53 35.49 -24.00
N THR A 701 33.29 34.59 -23.04
CA THR A 701 33.97 33.29 -23.01
C THR A 701 33.52 32.35 -24.12
N ASN A 702 32.28 32.43 -24.63
CA ASN A 702 31.87 31.69 -25.84
C ASN A 702 32.63 32.14 -27.09
N GLU A 703 33.03 33.42 -27.17
CA GLU A 703 33.86 33.94 -28.26
C GLU A 703 35.29 33.35 -28.20
N GLU A 704 35.82 33.13 -26.99
CA GLU A 704 37.09 32.46 -26.70
C GLU A 704 37.02 30.91 -26.86
N LEU A 705 35.84 30.32 -26.63
CA LEU A 705 35.58 28.88 -26.81
C LEU A 705 35.40 28.51 -28.29
N ALA A 706 34.95 29.45 -29.12
CA ALA A 706 34.91 29.26 -30.57
C ALA A 706 36.32 29.05 -31.15
N THR A 707 37.30 29.86 -30.72
CA THR A 707 38.71 29.74 -31.17
C THR A 707 39.41 28.48 -30.66
N THR A 708 39.15 28.04 -29.42
CA THR A 708 39.75 26.79 -28.89
C THR A 708 39.13 25.51 -29.45
N ASN A 709 37.89 25.54 -29.94
CA ASN A 709 37.29 24.39 -30.64
C ASN A 709 37.93 24.13 -32.02
N GLU A 710 38.40 25.17 -32.73
CA GLU A 710 39.14 24.98 -33.98
C GLU A 710 40.46 24.22 -33.74
N GLU A 711 41.18 24.53 -32.64
CA GLU A 711 42.43 23.83 -32.27
C GLU A 711 42.19 22.38 -31.80
N LEU A 712 41.11 22.10 -31.07
CA LEU A 712 40.81 20.75 -30.57
C LEU A 712 40.42 19.79 -31.69
N GLN A 713 39.80 20.29 -32.76
CA GLN A 713 39.35 19.45 -33.88
C GLN A 713 40.54 18.83 -34.66
N GLU A 714 41.67 19.54 -34.78
CA GLU A 714 42.90 18.97 -35.36
C GLU A 714 43.52 17.86 -34.51
N ALA A 715 43.35 17.90 -33.18
CA ALA A 715 43.91 16.90 -32.27
C ALA A 715 43.14 15.56 -32.28
N GLN A 716 41.82 15.59 -32.52
CA GLN A 716 40.97 14.39 -32.44
C GLN A 716 41.18 13.39 -33.58
N GLU A 717 41.49 13.85 -34.81
CA GLU A 717 41.76 12.95 -35.94
C GLU A 717 43.00 12.06 -35.70
N SER A 718 43.97 12.53 -34.89
CA SER A 718 45.21 11.77 -34.62
C SER A 718 45.03 10.61 -33.64
N LEU A 719 44.02 10.67 -32.78
CA LEU A 719 43.87 9.76 -31.63
C LEU A 719 42.99 8.54 -31.96
N LEU A 720 41.99 8.72 -32.85
CA LEU A 720 41.05 7.67 -33.24
C LEU A 720 41.73 6.41 -33.81
N ILE A 721 42.83 6.61 -34.56
CA ILE A 721 43.55 5.54 -35.30
C ILE A 721 44.28 4.55 -34.37
N LYS A 722 44.49 4.86 -33.09
CA LYS A 722 45.31 4.04 -32.17
C LYS A 722 44.55 3.15 -31.18
N ASN A 723 43.25 3.37 -30.96
CA ASN A 723 42.51 2.68 -29.90
C ASN A 723 41.79 1.39 -30.35
N GLU A 724 41.60 1.16 -31.65
CA GLU A 724 40.85 -0.03 -32.13
C GLU A 724 41.65 -1.34 -32.08
N GLU A 725 43.00 -1.31 -32.09
CA GLU A 725 43.80 -2.55 -32.23
C GLU A 725 44.09 -3.32 -30.92
N LEU A 726 43.93 -2.72 -29.73
CA LEU A 726 44.46 -3.33 -28.48
C LEU A 726 43.43 -4.02 -27.57
N ALA A 727 42.15 -3.67 -27.64
CA ALA A 727 41.20 -4.02 -26.57
C ALA A 727 40.54 -5.41 -26.69
N GLU A 728 40.48 -6.03 -27.88
CA GLU A 728 39.58 -7.18 -28.11
C GLU A 728 40.16 -8.55 -27.69
N THR A 729 41.47 -8.67 -27.47
CA THR A 729 42.14 -10.00 -27.56
C THR A 729 42.38 -10.73 -26.23
N GLU A 730 42.50 -10.06 -25.08
CA GLU A 730 43.21 -10.66 -23.92
C GLU A 730 42.32 -11.22 -22.80
N GLU A 731 41.20 -10.59 -22.45
CA GLU A 731 40.54 -10.85 -21.16
C GLU A 731 39.64 -12.12 -21.14
N ASN A 732 39.05 -12.49 -22.28
CA ASN A 732 38.07 -13.59 -22.38
C ASN A 732 38.62 -15.01 -22.09
N LEU A 733 39.94 -15.20 -21.96
CA LEU A 733 40.56 -16.53 -21.92
C LEU A 733 40.79 -17.10 -20.51
N ASN A 734 41.06 -16.26 -19.51
CA ASN A 734 41.58 -16.73 -18.21
C ASN A 734 40.49 -17.22 -17.22
N LEU A 735 39.26 -16.72 -17.31
CA LEU A 735 38.22 -16.99 -16.32
C LEU A 735 37.67 -18.43 -16.34
N ALA A 736 37.86 -19.18 -17.43
CA ALA A 736 37.16 -20.43 -17.69
C ALA A 736 37.79 -21.70 -17.07
N LEU A 737 39.01 -21.64 -16.51
CA LEU A 737 39.82 -22.85 -16.23
C LEU A 737 39.93 -23.26 -14.75
N ALA A 738 39.63 -22.38 -13.79
CA ALA A 738 39.90 -22.65 -12.36
C ALA A 738 38.83 -23.52 -11.68
N SER A 739 37.57 -23.42 -12.07
CA SER A 739 36.41 -23.87 -11.27
C SER A 739 36.13 -25.39 -11.29
N GLY A 740 36.96 -26.21 -11.94
CA GLY A 740 36.64 -27.62 -12.19
C GLY A 740 37.17 -28.65 -11.18
N ASN A 741 38.16 -28.30 -10.34
CA ASN A 741 39.00 -29.26 -9.59
C ASN A 741 39.57 -30.40 -10.48
N LEU A 742 39.81 -30.07 -11.76
CA LEU A 742 40.21 -30.99 -12.81
C LEU A 742 41.74 -31.06 -12.90
N GLY A 743 42.30 -32.27 -12.88
CA GLY A 743 43.73 -32.46 -13.10
C GLY A 743 44.13 -32.27 -14.56
N ILE A 744 44.40 -31.03 -15.00
CA ILE A 744 44.83 -30.72 -16.37
C ILE A 744 46.14 -31.45 -16.72
N TYR A 745 46.21 -32.03 -17.92
CA TYR A 745 47.42 -32.60 -18.54
C TYR A 745 47.67 -32.04 -19.94
N SER A 746 48.94 -31.88 -20.33
CA SER A 746 49.40 -31.76 -21.72
C SER A 746 50.40 -32.88 -22.05
N ILE A 747 50.35 -33.46 -23.25
CA ILE A 747 51.34 -34.49 -23.67
C ILE A 747 51.89 -34.21 -25.06
N TYR A 748 53.22 -34.25 -25.20
CA TYR A 748 53.95 -33.97 -26.44
C TYR A 748 54.30 -35.29 -27.16
N PRO A 749 53.70 -35.61 -28.33
CA PRO A 749 53.88 -36.91 -29.00
C PRO A 749 55.31 -37.18 -29.48
N SER A 750 56.12 -36.14 -29.68
CA SER A 750 57.52 -36.20 -30.11
C SER A 750 58.49 -36.67 -29.01
N THR A 751 58.15 -36.45 -27.74
CA THR A 751 59.07 -36.64 -26.60
C THR A 751 58.50 -37.50 -25.47
N GLY A 752 57.18 -37.73 -25.44
CA GLY A 752 56.52 -38.51 -24.38
C GLY A 752 56.37 -37.79 -23.04
N LYS A 753 56.81 -36.53 -22.93
CA LYS A 753 56.68 -35.70 -21.72
C LYS A 753 55.21 -35.46 -21.37
N PHE A 754 54.83 -35.79 -20.14
CA PHE A 754 53.48 -35.66 -19.59
C PHE A 754 53.45 -34.49 -18.60
N ASP A 755 53.05 -33.32 -19.10
CA ASP A 755 53.07 -32.06 -18.37
C ASP A 755 51.75 -31.89 -17.61
N ILE A 756 51.76 -32.19 -16.31
CA ILE A 756 50.55 -32.28 -15.49
C ILE A 756 50.49 -31.31 -14.33
N SER A 757 49.31 -30.70 -14.19
CA SER A 757 48.90 -29.89 -13.06
C SER A 757 49.06 -30.62 -11.73
N LYS A 758 49.20 -29.84 -10.65
CA LYS A 758 49.35 -30.33 -9.26
C LYS A 758 48.32 -31.42 -8.91
N LYS A 759 47.05 -31.21 -9.29
CA LYS A 759 45.94 -32.12 -8.93
C LYS A 759 45.98 -33.48 -9.61
N ALA A 760 46.44 -33.56 -10.86
CA ALA A 760 46.58 -34.85 -11.56
C ALA A 760 47.68 -35.74 -10.95
N ARG A 761 48.70 -35.15 -10.32
CA ARG A 761 49.80 -35.90 -9.67
C ARG A 761 49.31 -36.65 -8.43
N GLU A 762 48.43 -36.03 -7.66
CA GLU A 762 47.91 -36.57 -6.39
C GLU A 762 47.14 -37.88 -6.56
N PHE A 763 46.25 -37.97 -7.57
CA PHE A 763 45.42 -39.18 -7.78
C PHE A 763 46.25 -40.44 -8.02
N TYR A 764 47.29 -40.35 -8.86
CA TYR A 764 48.19 -41.48 -9.12
C TYR A 764 49.30 -41.65 -8.07
N GLY A 765 49.39 -40.75 -7.08
CA GLY A 765 50.42 -40.80 -6.03
C GLY A 765 51.83 -40.44 -6.53
N LEU A 766 51.94 -39.48 -7.46
CA LEU A 766 53.20 -39.06 -8.10
C LEU A 766 53.82 -37.81 -7.45
N PRO A 767 55.17 -37.66 -7.43
CA PRO A 767 55.84 -36.52 -6.78
C PRO A 767 55.59 -35.15 -7.43
N LEU A 768 55.68 -34.09 -6.62
CA LEU A 768 55.33 -32.72 -7.02
C LEU A 768 56.37 -32.02 -7.91
N GLU A 769 57.67 -32.25 -7.72
CA GLU A 769 58.73 -31.45 -8.37
C GLU A 769 59.50 -32.16 -9.51
N THR A 770 59.06 -33.34 -9.93
CA THR A 770 59.69 -34.10 -11.03
C THR A 770 58.91 -34.02 -12.34
N ASP A 771 59.61 -34.08 -13.47
CA ASP A 771 58.99 -34.31 -14.78
C ASP A 771 58.33 -35.70 -14.82
N VAL A 772 57.09 -35.78 -15.32
CA VAL A 772 56.30 -37.03 -15.36
C VAL A 772 56.28 -37.60 -16.78
N LEU A 773 56.36 -38.93 -16.88
CA LEU A 773 56.25 -39.67 -18.14
C LEU A 773 55.00 -40.57 -18.13
N TRP A 774 54.43 -40.78 -19.32
CA TRP A 774 53.23 -41.62 -19.52
C TRP A 774 53.37 -43.05 -18.95
N THR A 775 54.59 -43.59 -18.97
CA THR A 775 54.91 -44.93 -18.45
C THR A 775 54.73 -45.09 -16.95
N ASP A 776 54.76 -44.00 -16.18
CA ASP A 776 54.64 -44.06 -14.72
C ASP A 776 53.19 -44.01 -14.26
N VAL A 777 52.32 -43.39 -15.06
CA VAL A 777 50.86 -43.38 -14.85
C VAL A 777 50.27 -44.78 -15.05
N ILE A 778 50.62 -45.46 -16.14
CA ILE A 778 50.07 -46.79 -16.50
C ILE A 778 50.34 -47.86 -15.43
N LYS A 779 51.48 -47.81 -14.72
CA LYS A 779 51.85 -48.80 -13.68
C LYS A 779 50.85 -48.90 -12.53
N THR A 780 50.05 -47.87 -12.32
CA THR A 780 49.06 -47.81 -11.24
C THR A 780 47.74 -48.51 -11.58
N VAL A 781 47.49 -48.86 -12.84
CA VAL A 781 46.19 -49.37 -13.32
C VAL A 781 46.02 -50.88 -13.09
N VAL A 782 44.82 -51.30 -12.67
CA VAL A 782 44.49 -52.72 -12.54
C VAL A 782 44.54 -53.42 -13.92
N PRO A 783 45.25 -54.56 -14.07
CA PRO A 783 45.63 -55.10 -15.40
C PRO A 783 44.49 -55.34 -16.40
N GLU A 784 43.30 -55.68 -15.89
CA GLU A 784 42.10 -55.99 -16.68
C GLU A 784 41.63 -54.81 -17.56
N TYR A 785 42.01 -53.57 -17.20
CA TYR A 785 41.56 -52.34 -17.87
C TYR A 785 42.60 -51.76 -18.87
N LEU A 786 43.83 -52.29 -18.90
CA LEU A 786 44.93 -51.76 -19.73
C LEU A 786 44.64 -51.78 -21.23
N SER A 787 43.99 -52.84 -21.72
CA SER A 787 43.68 -53.03 -23.15
C SER A 787 42.68 -51.99 -23.68
N VAL A 788 41.81 -51.47 -22.82
CA VAL A 788 40.80 -50.45 -23.14
C VAL A 788 41.47 -49.08 -23.30
N ILE A 789 42.42 -48.76 -22.41
CA ILE A 789 43.11 -47.45 -22.35
C ILE A 789 44.02 -47.22 -23.56
N GLU A 790 44.88 -48.20 -23.90
CA GLU A 790 45.81 -48.04 -25.04
C GLU A 790 45.07 -47.97 -26.39
N LYS A 791 43.96 -48.70 -26.54
CA LYS A 791 43.12 -48.61 -27.75
C LYS A 791 42.55 -47.19 -27.92
N ALA A 792 41.98 -46.61 -26.86
CA ALA A 792 41.45 -45.25 -26.88
C ALA A 792 42.52 -44.20 -27.23
N ARG A 793 43.76 -44.39 -26.76
CA ARG A 793 44.88 -43.48 -27.04
C ARG A 793 45.33 -43.53 -28.51
N ALA A 794 45.43 -44.74 -29.08
CA ALA A 794 45.78 -44.93 -30.48
C ALA A 794 44.72 -44.34 -31.43
N ASP A 795 43.44 -44.53 -31.12
CA ASP A 795 42.33 -43.96 -31.89
C ASP A 795 42.34 -42.41 -31.88
N ALA A 796 42.66 -41.78 -30.74
CA ALA A 796 42.77 -40.32 -30.63
C ALA A 796 43.93 -39.73 -31.48
N LEU A 797 45.07 -40.43 -31.56
CA LEU A 797 46.23 -40.04 -32.37
C LEU A 797 45.97 -40.10 -33.88
N ALA A 798 45.31 -41.16 -34.35
CA ALA A 798 45.09 -41.38 -35.78
C ALA A 798 43.88 -40.61 -36.34
N LYS A 799 42.84 -40.36 -35.52
CA LYS A 799 41.54 -39.83 -35.97
C LYS A 799 41.22 -38.43 -35.45
N HIS A 800 42.10 -37.84 -34.63
CA HIS A 800 41.90 -36.54 -33.97
C HIS A 800 40.60 -36.41 -33.13
N ILE A 801 40.14 -37.53 -32.56
CA ILE A 801 38.97 -37.59 -31.67
C ILE A 801 39.37 -37.41 -30.19
N PRO A 802 38.45 -36.98 -29.31
CA PRO A 802 38.73 -36.87 -27.88
C PRO A 802 38.79 -38.25 -27.16
N PHE A 803 39.52 -38.27 -26.05
CA PHE A 803 39.75 -39.41 -25.15
C PHE A 803 38.81 -39.32 -23.93
N ASP A 804 38.25 -40.44 -23.40
CA ASP A 804 37.48 -40.55 -22.11
C ASP A 804 37.44 -42.02 -21.61
N VAL A 805 37.82 -42.33 -20.35
CA VAL A 805 37.87 -43.70 -19.77
C VAL A 805 37.73 -43.73 -18.22
N GLN A 806 37.20 -44.82 -17.63
CA GLN A 806 37.15 -45.09 -16.17
C GLN A 806 37.77 -46.47 -15.80
N TYR A 807 38.50 -46.58 -14.68
CA TYR A 807 39.17 -47.83 -14.26
C TYR A 807 39.69 -47.81 -12.81
N PRO A 808 39.90 -48.97 -12.14
CA PRO A 808 40.57 -49.03 -10.85
C PRO A 808 42.09 -48.79 -10.96
N ILE A 809 42.63 -48.05 -10.01
CA ILE A 809 44.08 -47.90 -9.76
C ILE A 809 44.45 -48.41 -8.38
N ILE A 810 45.71 -48.75 -8.17
CA ILE A 810 46.27 -49.11 -6.87
C ILE A 810 47.45 -48.15 -6.62
N GLN A 811 47.36 -47.37 -5.55
CA GLN A 811 48.44 -46.44 -5.19
C GLN A 811 49.67 -47.23 -4.70
N GLY A 812 50.81 -47.02 -5.36
CA GLY A 812 52.04 -47.80 -5.11
C GLY A 812 52.66 -47.62 -3.72
N SER A 813 52.27 -46.58 -2.97
CA SER A 813 52.75 -46.30 -1.61
C SER A 813 51.87 -46.85 -0.49
N THR A 814 50.60 -47.15 -0.75
CA THR A 814 49.59 -47.51 0.28
C THR A 814 48.87 -48.83 0.02
N GLY A 815 48.93 -49.36 -1.21
CA GLY A 815 48.23 -50.61 -1.58
C GLY A 815 46.70 -50.48 -1.65
N ILE A 816 46.15 -49.28 -1.42
CA ILE A 816 44.72 -49.02 -1.45
C ILE A 816 44.24 -49.04 -2.90
N LYS A 817 43.21 -49.85 -3.16
CA LYS A 817 42.50 -49.91 -4.43
C LYS A 817 41.53 -48.72 -4.54
N LYS A 818 41.79 -47.84 -5.49
CA LYS A 818 41.01 -46.63 -5.86
C LYS A 818 40.44 -46.78 -7.28
N TRP A 819 39.64 -45.82 -7.76
CA TRP A 819 38.99 -45.86 -9.09
C TRP A 819 38.95 -44.47 -9.75
N VAL A 820 39.46 -44.29 -10.97
CA VAL A 820 39.69 -42.97 -11.60
C VAL A 820 39.13 -42.82 -13.04
N ARG A 821 38.97 -41.56 -13.52
CA ARG A 821 38.49 -41.17 -14.87
C ARG A 821 39.42 -40.14 -15.57
N VAL A 822 39.60 -40.18 -16.91
CA VAL A 822 40.54 -39.30 -17.70
C VAL A 822 39.98 -38.85 -19.06
N VAL A 823 40.16 -37.59 -19.52
CA VAL A 823 39.57 -37.00 -20.78
C VAL A 823 40.53 -36.04 -21.57
N GLY A 824 40.57 -35.93 -22.93
CA GLY A 824 41.38 -34.88 -23.65
C GLY A 824 41.40 -34.81 -25.22
N LYS A 825 42.07 -33.81 -25.86
CA LYS A 825 42.12 -33.49 -27.34
C LYS A 825 43.52 -33.05 -27.89
N SER A 826 43.77 -33.13 -29.21
CA SER A 826 45.06 -32.86 -29.92
C SER A 826 45.23 -31.47 -30.59
N ILE A 827 46.48 -30.97 -30.72
CA ILE A 827 46.91 -29.71 -31.38
C ILE A 827 48.16 -29.97 -32.29
N PRO A 828 48.18 -29.53 -33.57
CA PRO A 828 49.27 -29.80 -34.52
C PRO A 828 50.49 -28.85 -34.44
N LYS A 829 51.60 -29.23 -35.09
CA LYS A 829 52.89 -28.50 -35.09
C LYS A 829 52.91 -27.32 -36.08
N THR A 830 53.53 -26.22 -35.68
CA THR A 830 53.74 -25.01 -36.49
C THR A 830 55.24 -24.61 -36.50
N LYS A 831 55.63 -23.59 -37.28
CA LYS A 831 57.02 -23.09 -37.33
C LYS A 831 57.55 -22.55 -35.99
N LEU A 832 56.68 -22.24 -35.02
CA LEU A 832 57.04 -21.63 -33.73
C LEU A 832 56.63 -22.46 -32.50
N LYS A 833 55.78 -23.49 -32.62
CA LYS A 833 55.36 -24.36 -31.51
C LYS A 833 55.17 -25.82 -31.95
N GLU A 834 55.55 -26.77 -31.10
CA GLU A 834 55.40 -28.22 -31.30
C GLU A 834 53.94 -28.70 -31.19
N ALA A 835 53.65 -29.91 -31.68
CA ALA A 835 52.35 -30.57 -31.50
C ALA A 835 52.18 -31.10 -30.06
N ARG A 836 50.96 -31.03 -29.51
CA ARG A 836 50.62 -31.52 -28.16
C ARG A 836 49.14 -31.87 -28.00
N PHE A 837 48.82 -32.78 -27.07
CA PHE A 837 47.45 -33.00 -26.57
C PHE A 837 47.22 -32.24 -25.25
N LEU A 838 45.95 -32.04 -24.85
CA LEU A 838 45.49 -31.34 -23.64
C LEU A 838 44.22 -32.01 -23.05
N GLY A 839 44.11 -32.20 -21.72
CA GLY A 839 43.00 -32.97 -21.08
C GLY A 839 42.91 -32.89 -19.52
N VAL A 840 42.08 -33.71 -18.84
CA VAL A 840 41.68 -33.66 -17.39
C VAL A 840 41.40 -35.03 -16.69
N ILE A 841 41.36 -35.14 -15.32
CA ILE A 841 41.33 -36.41 -14.50
C ILE A 841 40.51 -36.33 -13.16
N ILE A 842 39.91 -37.44 -12.63
CA ILE A 842 39.02 -37.56 -11.42
C ILE A 842 39.15 -38.94 -10.65
N ASP A 843 38.65 -39.15 -9.40
CA ASP A 843 38.79 -40.35 -8.49
C ASP A 843 37.53 -40.68 -7.59
N ILE A 844 37.24 -41.96 -7.20
CA ILE A 844 36.09 -42.52 -6.37
C ILE A 844 36.41 -43.87 -5.64
N THR A 845 35.64 -44.38 -4.63
CA THR A 845 35.92 -45.72 -3.95
C THR A 845 34.80 -46.56 -3.21
N GLU A 846 34.12 -46.07 -2.15
CA GLU A 846 33.80 -46.80 -0.86
C GLU A 846 32.51 -47.70 -0.73
N GLU A 847 31.91 -48.20 -1.82
CA GLU A 847 30.42 -48.28 -1.87
C GLU A 847 29.69 -49.65 -1.65
N VAL A 848 30.28 -50.72 -1.07
CA VAL A 848 29.82 -52.12 -1.36
C VAL A 848 29.18 -53.00 -0.24
N GLU A 849 29.58 -52.98 1.04
CA GLU A 849 29.49 -54.20 1.92
C GLU A 849 28.32 -54.37 2.95
N HIS A 850 27.30 -53.50 3.06
CA HIS A 850 26.63 -53.24 4.36
C HIS A 850 25.18 -53.78 4.66
N ARG A 851 24.81 -55.03 4.32
CA ARG A 851 23.42 -55.29 3.84
C ARG A 851 22.36 -56.08 4.64
N LEU A 852 22.62 -56.81 5.74
CA LEU A 852 21.90 -58.10 5.97
C LEU A 852 21.22 -58.45 7.34
N VAL A 853 20.66 -57.50 8.12
CA VAL A 853 20.03 -57.78 9.47
C VAL A 853 18.65 -57.08 9.68
N ILE A 854 17.97 -56.68 8.60
CA ILE A 854 17.01 -55.54 8.66
C ILE A 854 15.50 -55.92 8.78
N GLU A 855 15.07 -57.10 8.33
CA GLU A 855 13.68 -57.32 7.86
C GLU A 855 12.54 -57.40 8.92
N GLU A 856 12.64 -58.16 10.02
CA GLU A 856 11.45 -58.44 10.87
C GLU A 856 10.93 -57.24 11.68
N SER A 857 11.79 -56.26 12.00
CA SER A 857 11.35 -55.05 12.72
C SER A 857 10.55 -54.08 11.85
N GLU A 858 10.55 -54.25 10.53
CA GLU A 858 9.90 -53.34 9.59
C GLU A 858 8.37 -53.44 9.61
N ASP A 859 7.79 -54.63 9.75
CA ASP A 859 6.35 -54.87 9.51
C ASP A 859 5.42 -54.20 10.54
N ARG A 860 5.79 -54.21 11.83
CA ARG A 860 5.02 -53.50 12.86
C ARG A 860 5.14 -51.98 12.70
N PHE A 861 6.33 -51.50 12.34
CA PHE A 861 6.58 -50.09 12.11
C PHE A 861 5.76 -49.55 10.92
N ARG A 862 5.76 -50.31 9.80
CA ARG A 862 5.00 -50.04 8.57
C ARG A 862 3.53 -49.69 8.86
N ASN A 863 2.80 -50.58 9.52
CA ASN A 863 1.35 -50.42 9.76
C ASN A 863 0.95 -49.16 10.55
N MET A 864 1.76 -48.69 11.51
CA MET A 864 1.45 -47.43 12.24
C MET A 864 1.79 -46.19 11.41
N ALA A 865 2.85 -46.25 10.61
CA ALA A 865 3.24 -45.13 9.76
C ALA A 865 2.25 -44.91 8.59
N GLU A 866 1.59 -45.96 8.07
CA GLU A 866 0.60 -45.82 6.98
C GLU A 866 -0.70 -45.07 7.35
N ALA A 867 -1.03 -44.94 8.64
CA ALA A 867 -2.35 -44.48 9.10
C ALA A 867 -2.48 -42.96 9.36
N THR A 868 -1.45 -42.16 9.05
CA THR A 868 -1.40 -40.71 9.32
C THR A 868 -1.10 -39.91 8.06
N ASP A 869 -1.64 -38.68 7.99
CA ASP A 869 -1.32 -37.71 6.92
C ASP A 869 0.00 -36.95 7.18
N ILE A 870 0.71 -37.26 8.27
CA ILE A 870 2.08 -36.81 8.52
C ILE A 870 3.04 -37.60 7.62
N TYR A 871 3.96 -36.91 6.94
CA TYR A 871 4.91 -37.52 6.02
C TYR A 871 6.04 -38.21 6.80
N ILE A 872 5.91 -39.50 7.06
CA ILE A 872 6.88 -40.29 7.84
C ILE A 872 7.89 -40.94 6.91
N SER A 873 9.16 -40.68 7.17
CA SER A 873 10.29 -41.39 6.56
C SER A 873 11.25 -41.92 7.63
N VAL A 874 11.89 -43.06 7.36
CA VAL A 874 13.00 -43.55 8.19
C VAL A 874 14.27 -43.41 7.38
N GLY A 875 15.18 -42.59 7.90
CA GLY A 875 16.57 -42.55 7.47
C GLY A 875 17.38 -43.61 8.20
N ASP A 876 18.18 -44.37 7.46
CA ASP A 876 19.25 -45.16 8.07
C ASP A 876 20.49 -44.27 8.30
N LEU A 877 21.66 -44.90 8.51
CA LEU A 877 22.90 -44.16 8.75
C LEU A 877 23.48 -43.49 7.48
N SER A 878 22.94 -43.75 6.29
CA SER A 878 23.40 -43.15 5.01
C SER A 878 22.80 -41.77 4.72
N ARG A 879 21.92 -41.27 5.59
CA ARG A 879 21.11 -40.05 5.38
C ARG A 879 20.09 -40.14 4.23
N LYS A 880 20.00 -41.28 3.54
CA LYS A 880 18.88 -41.63 2.66
C LYS A 880 17.79 -42.32 3.46
N ALA A 881 16.55 -42.17 3.02
CA ALA A 881 15.41 -42.81 3.64
C ALA A 881 15.14 -44.19 3.03
N THR A 882 15.15 -45.22 3.86
CA THR A 882 14.89 -46.62 3.49
C THR A 882 13.41 -46.97 3.51
N TYR A 883 12.58 -46.11 4.12
CA TYR A 883 11.14 -46.27 4.19
C TYR A 883 10.42 -44.93 4.08
N PHE A 884 9.27 -44.94 3.40
CA PHE A 884 8.30 -43.86 3.29
C PHE A 884 6.90 -44.40 3.48
N ASN A 885 6.06 -43.70 4.26
CA ASN A 885 4.63 -44.03 4.33
C ASN A 885 3.86 -43.53 3.10
N ASN A 886 2.64 -44.03 2.93
CA ASN A 886 1.73 -43.69 1.84
C ASN A 886 1.35 -42.19 1.78
N ALA A 887 1.57 -41.41 2.85
CA ALA A 887 1.44 -39.96 2.80
C ALA A 887 2.47 -39.31 1.85
N TRP A 888 3.73 -39.78 1.85
CA TRP A 888 4.74 -39.34 0.88
C TRP A 888 4.40 -39.74 -0.56
N VAL A 889 3.83 -40.93 -0.75
CA VAL A 889 3.35 -41.43 -2.06
C VAL A 889 2.27 -40.50 -2.61
N LYS A 890 1.28 -40.11 -1.79
CA LYS A 890 0.23 -39.16 -2.18
C LYS A 890 0.79 -37.77 -2.53
N LEU A 891 1.75 -37.27 -1.76
CA LEU A 891 2.32 -35.92 -1.93
C LEU A 891 3.12 -35.79 -3.23
N THR A 892 3.97 -36.78 -3.51
CA THR A 892 4.91 -36.75 -4.64
C THR A 892 4.37 -37.43 -5.90
N GLY A 893 3.33 -38.27 -5.75
CA GLY A 893 2.79 -39.13 -6.80
C GLY A 893 3.69 -40.30 -7.21
N ARG A 894 4.88 -40.41 -6.60
CA ARG A 894 5.80 -41.54 -6.77
C ARG A 894 5.36 -42.70 -5.91
N THR A 895 5.45 -43.91 -6.45
CA THR A 895 5.33 -45.14 -5.66
C THR A 895 6.36 -45.16 -4.53
N MET A 896 6.09 -45.94 -3.47
CA MET A 896 7.03 -46.09 -2.35
C MET A 896 8.41 -46.55 -2.82
N GLN A 897 8.47 -47.39 -3.87
CA GLN A 897 9.70 -47.84 -4.48
C GLN A 897 10.43 -46.69 -5.20
N GLU A 898 9.74 -45.90 -6.04
CA GLU A 898 10.32 -44.70 -6.67
C GLU A 898 10.76 -43.65 -5.64
N LEU A 899 10.14 -43.58 -4.46
CA LEU A 899 10.57 -42.70 -3.36
C LEU A 899 11.83 -43.18 -2.64
N VAL A 900 12.02 -44.49 -2.48
CA VAL A 900 13.28 -45.05 -1.95
C VAL A 900 14.39 -44.97 -3.02
N GLU A 901 14.06 -45.13 -4.31
CA GLU A 901 15.01 -45.09 -5.43
C GLU A 901 15.46 -43.68 -5.81
N LEU A 902 14.52 -42.77 -6.11
CA LEU A 902 14.80 -41.38 -6.52
C LEU A 902 14.98 -40.44 -5.31
N GLY A 903 14.57 -40.88 -4.12
CA GLY A 903 14.36 -40.00 -2.99
C GLY A 903 13.17 -39.06 -3.19
N TYR A 904 13.06 -38.12 -2.27
CA TYR A 904 12.28 -36.90 -2.45
C TYR A 904 13.18 -35.67 -2.65
N ILE A 905 14.50 -35.83 -2.59
CA ILE A 905 15.45 -34.71 -2.54
C ILE A 905 15.58 -33.98 -3.89
N ASP A 906 15.33 -34.66 -5.01
CA ASP A 906 15.26 -34.05 -6.33
C ASP A 906 14.00 -33.17 -6.50
N LEU A 907 12.91 -33.57 -5.86
CA LEU A 907 11.71 -32.77 -5.64
C LEU A 907 11.97 -31.65 -4.62
N VAL A 908 12.96 -31.75 -3.73
CA VAL A 908 13.35 -30.62 -2.86
C VAL A 908 13.95 -29.49 -3.68
N HIS A 909 13.47 -28.27 -3.44
CA HIS A 909 13.87 -27.07 -4.16
C HIS A 909 15.40 -26.91 -4.14
N PRO A 910 16.04 -26.60 -5.30
CA PRO A 910 17.50 -26.64 -5.42
C PRO A 910 18.25 -25.80 -4.37
N GLU A 911 17.66 -24.68 -3.93
CA GLU A 911 18.21 -23.80 -2.91
C GLU A 911 18.18 -24.42 -1.50
N ASP A 912 17.01 -24.93 -1.09
CA ASP A 912 16.81 -25.47 0.27
C ASP A 912 17.50 -26.82 0.45
N ARG A 913 17.67 -27.55 -0.66
CA ARG A 913 18.33 -28.85 -0.71
C ARG A 913 19.63 -28.87 0.09
N ASN A 914 20.47 -27.86 -0.06
CA ASN A 914 21.75 -27.82 0.64
C ASN A 914 21.60 -27.39 2.11
N ILE A 915 20.71 -26.45 2.41
CA ILE A 915 20.51 -25.89 3.76
C ILE A 915 19.83 -26.90 4.69
N TYR A 916 18.75 -27.51 4.22
CA TYR A 916 18.05 -28.54 4.96
C TYR A 916 18.92 -29.79 5.15
N MET A 917 19.67 -30.19 4.12
CA MET A 917 20.66 -31.25 4.27
C MET A 917 21.73 -30.86 5.29
N ASP A 918 22.22 -29.61 5.34
CA ASP A 918 23.18 -29.18 6.37
C ASP A 918 22.62 -29.25 7.81
N VAL A 919 21.35 -28.91 8.01
CA VAL A 919 20.68 -29.06 9.33
C VAL A 919 20.46 -30.53 9.70
N TYR A 920 20.02 -31.36 8.75
CA TYR A 920 19.93 -32.80 8.89
C TYR A 920 21.31 -33.38 9.25
N ASN A 921 22.34 -33.00 8.50
CA ASN A 921 23.74 -33.41 8.65
C ASN A 921 24.27 -33.06 10.06
N LYS A 922 24.27 -31.78 10.45
CA LYS A 922 24.82 -31.31 11.74
C LYS A 922 24.12 -31.92 12.95
N SER A 923 22.82 -32.16 12.85
CA SER A 923 22.05 -32.76 13.95
C SER A 923 22.27 -34.26 14.03
N PHE A 924 22.43 -34.91 12.88
CA PHE A 924 22.85 -36.31 12.75
C PHE A 924 24.27 -36.50 13.30
N ASP A 925 25.19 -35.58 13.04
CA ASP A 925 26.54 -35.57 13.63
C ASP A 925 26.49 -35.48 15.17
N LYS A 926 25.58 -34.66 15.71
CA LYS A 926 25.33 -34.52 17.15
C LYS A 926 24.44 -35.62 17.75
N GLN A 927 23.93 -36.54 16.93
CA GLN A 927 22.97 -37.60 17.31
C GLN A 927 21.75 -37.05 18.08
N SER A 928 21.34 -35.81 17.78
CA SER A 928 20.31 -35.06 18.49
C SER A 928 19.05 -34.87 17.63
N THR A 929 17.89 -34.57 18.23
CA THR A 929 16.68 -34.25 17.47
C THR A 929 16.93 -33.07 16.51
N PHE A 930 16.68 -33.27 15.22
CA PHE A 930 16.79 -32.21 14.21
C PHE A 930 15.41 -31.62 13.93
N THR A 931 15.40 -30.36 13.49
CA THR A 931 14.21 -29.71 12.95
C THR A 931 14.68 -28.80 11.84
N GLY A 932 14.18 -29.01 10.61
CA GLY A 932 14.65 -28.31 9.43
C GLY A 932 13.52 -28.13 8.41
N GLU A 933 13.61 -27.07 7.63
CA GLU A 933 12.55 -26.60 6.73
C GLU A 933 13.03 -26.61 5.29
N PHE A 934 12.21 -27.08 4.35
CA PHE A 934 12.55 -27.13 2.92
C PHE A 934 11.33 -27.17 2.03
N ARG A 935 11.40 -26.54 0.85
CA ARG A 935 10.41 -26.69 -0.22
C ARG A 935 10.54 -28.05 -0.91
N LEU A 936 9.42 -28.73 -1.15
CA LEU A 936 9.29 -29.99 -1.89
C LEU A 936 8.24 -29.86 -3.01
N MET A 937 8.60 -30.23 -4.22
CA MET A 937 7.68 -30.32 -5.36
C MET A 937 6.67 -31.46 -5.18
N GLY A 938 5.38 -31.12 -5.21
CA GLY A 938 4.30 -32.10 -5.21
C GLY A 938 4.00 -32.67 -6.61
N LEU A 939 3.10 -33.65 -6.67
CA LEU A 939 2.57 -34.21 -7.94
C LEU A 939 1.89 -33.15 -8.83
N ASP A 940 1.39 -32.07 -8.23
CA ASP A 940 0.82 -30.91 -8.91
C ASP A 940 1.86 -30.01 -9.61
N GLY A 941 3.16 -30.26 -9.39
CA GLY A 941 4.27 -29.47 -9.94
C GLY A 941 4.64 -28.24 -9.11
N GLU A 942 3.94 -28.00 -7.99
CA GLU A 942 4.16 -26.84 -7.12
C GLU A 942 5.07 -27.18 -5.94
N TYR A 943 5.91 -26.22 -5.53
CA TYR A 943 6.81 -26.37 -4.39
C TYR A 943 6.12 -26.01 -3.06
N ARG A 944 6.19 -26.93 -2.09
CA ARG A 944 5.55 -26.85 -0.77
C ARG A 944 6.58 -26.90 0.34
N TRP A 945 6.61 -25.91 1.24
CA TRP A 945 7.52 -25.98 2.39
C TRP A 945 7.09 -27.06 3.37
N LEU A 946 8.01 -27.94 3.76
CA LEU A 946 7.83 -28.95 4.78
C LEU A 946 8.75 -28.65 5.96
N LEU A 947 8.20 -28.73 7.18
CA LEU A 947 8.94 -28.77 8.43
C LEU A 947 9.18 -30.24 8.78
N ALA A 948 10.38 -30.73 8.55
CA ALA A 948 10.79 -32.06 9.00
C ALA A 948 11.41 -32.01 10.39
N LYS A 949 10.89 -32.83 11.29
CA LYS A 949 11.47 -33.10 12.60
C LYS A 949 11.95 -34.54 12.64
N GLY A 950 13.26 -34.72 12.76
CA GLY A 950 13.87 -36.02 12.99
C GLY A 950 14.12 -36.28 14.46
N THR A 951 13.70 -37.44 14.94
CA THR A 951 14.12 -37.98 16.24
C THR A 951 15.18 -39.07 16.04
N PRO A 952 16.35 -38.98 16.70
CA PRO A 952 17.40 -39.98 16.56
C PRO A 952 16.95 -41.30 17.20
N ARG A 953 17.12 -42.40 16.46
CA ARG A 953 16.90 -43.75 16.98
C ARG A 953 18.21 -44.30 17.51
N PHE A 954 18.17 -45.03 18.61
CA PHE A 954 19.32 -45.76 19.16
C PHE A 954 18.97 -47.24 19.33
N ASN A 955 19.97 -48.12 19.31
CA ASN A 955 19.79 -49.54 19.66
C ASN A 955 19.82 -49.76 21.18
N ASN A 956 19.65 -51.01 21.63
CA ASN A 956 19.62 -51.38 23.05
C ASN A 956 20.93 -51.07 23.81
N ASP A 957 22.05 -50.89 23.10
CA ASP A 957 23.37 -50.55 23.66
C ASP A 957 23.67 -49.04 23.61
N GLY A 958 22.72 -48.22 23.15
CA GLY A 958 22.86 -46.77 23.06
C GLY A 958 23.60 -46.26 21.82
N ILE A 959 23.83 -47.09 20.80
CA ILE A 959 24.43 -46.67 19.53
C ILE A 959 23.35 -46.11 18.60
N PHE A 960 23.62 -44.96 18.00
CA PHE A 960 22.73 -44.28 17.06
C PHE A 960 22.51 -45.08 15.75
N MET A 961 21.27 -45.17 15.29
CA MET A 961 20.78 -46.07 14.22
C MET A 961 20.12 -45.35 13.04
N GLY A 962 20.25 -44.02 12.94
CA GLY A 962 19.52 -43.20 11.95
C GLY A 962 18.28 -42.53 12.54
N TYR A 963 17.50 -41.85 11.71
CA TYR A 963 16.37 -41.03 12.14
C TYR A 963 15.03 -41.65 11.78
N ILE A 964 14.05 -41.49 12.69
CA ILE A 964 12.65 -41.43 12.27
C ILE A 964 12.28 -39.96 12.12
N SER A 965 11.84 -39.59 10.91
CA SER A 965 11.54 -38.23 10.52
C SER A 965 10.05 -38.08 10.21
N SER A 966 9.41 -37.09 10.83
CA SER A 966 8.05 -36.66 10.52
C SER A 966 8.08 -35.28 9.88
N SER A 967 7.53 -35.15 8.67
CA SER A 967 7.41 -33.85 8.00
C SER A 967 5.95 -33.40 7.95
N VAL A 968 5.73 -32.10 8.13
CA VAL A 968 4.41 -31.45 8.07
C VAL A 968 4.48 -30.29 7.08
N ASP A 969 3.43 -30.08 6.29
CA ASP A 969 3.36 -28.96 5.34
C ASP A 969 3.20 -27.62 6.10
N ILE A 970 4.14 -26.70 5.86
CA ILE A 970 4.21 -25.34 6.40
C ILE A 970 4.24 -24.28 5.26
N THR A 971 3.81 -24.63 4.05
CA THR A 971 3.89 -23.77 2.85
C THR A 971 3.34 -22.37 3.07
N GLU A 972 2.16 -22.25 3.68
CA GLU A 972 1.54 -20.94 3.93
C GLU A 972 2.32 -20.12 4.96
N LEU A 973 2.82 -20.74 6.04
CA LEU A 973 3.66 -20.08 7.04
C LEU A 973 4.92 -19.46 6.41
N LYS A 974 5.55 -20.18 5.48
CA LYS A 974 6.76 -19.70 4.77
C LYS A 974 6.48 -18.69 3.67
N LYS A 975 5.31 -18.74 3.01
CA LYS A 975 4.87 -17.66 2.12
C LYS A 975 4.70 -16.36 2.89
N ASP A 976 4.17 -16.40 4.11
CA ASP A 976 4.04 -15.20 4.96
C ASP A 976 5.39 -14.68 5.47
N GLU A 977 6.33 -15.56 5.80
CA GLU A 977 7.71 -15.17 6.15
C GLU A 977 8.44 -14.52 4.96
N LEU A 978 8.30 -15.07 3.75
CA LEU A 978 8.86 -14.48 2.53
C LEU A 978 8.22 -13.12 2.22
N ARG A 979 6.88 -13.00 2.25
CA ARG A 979 6.19 -11.70 2.08
C ARG A 979 6.73 -10.64 3.04
N LYS A 980 6.99 -11.00 4.30
CA LYS A 980 7.57 -10.11 5.31
C LYS A 980 9.01 -9.70 4.98
N ASN A 981 9.85 -10.62 4.55
CA ASN A 981 11.25 -10.35 4.24
C ASN A 981 11.43 -9.57 2.91
N ASP A 982 10.66 -9.91 1.87
CA ASP A 982 10.65 -9.19 0.61
C ASP A 982 10.08 -7.77 0.78
N PHE A 983 9.08 -7.59 1.65
CA PHE A 983 8.60 -6.27 2.08
C PHE A 983 9.73 -5.45 2.74
N ILE A 984 10.50 -6.03 3.67
CA ILE A 984 11.65 -5.35 4.30
C ILE A 984 12.73 -4.98 3.27
N GLY A 985 13.03 -5.88 2.32
CA GLY A 985 13.99 -5.64 1.24
C GLY A 985 13.55 -4.53 0.28
N MET A 986 12.28 -4.58 -0.16
CA MET A 986 11.65 -3.57 -1.01
C MET A 986 11.62 -2.21 -0.32
N VAL A 987 11.09 -2.13 0.90
CA VAL A 987 11.07 -0.89 1.71
C VAL A 987 12.49 -0.33 1.89
N SER A 988 13.50 -1.17 2.10
CA SER A 988 14.89 -0.71 2.20
C SER A 988 15.42 -0.11 0.89
N HIS A 989 15.05 -0.65 -0.28
CA HIS A 989 15.41 -0.10 -1.58
C HIS A 989 14.66 1.20 -1.90
N GLU A 990 13.34 1.22 -1.64
CA GLU A 990 12.47 2.39 -1.78
C GLU A 990 12.85 3.53 -0.82
N LEU A 991 13.47 3.24 0.34
CA LEU A 991 14.04 4.25 1.23
C LEU A 991 15.45 4.69 0.81
N LYS A 992 16.29 3.78 0.31
CA LYS A 992 17.67 4.10 -0.11
C LYS A 992 17.70 5.01 -1.35
N THR A 993 16.78 4.79 -2.29
CA THR A 993 16.70 5.57 -3.55
C THR A 993 16.51 7.08 -3.33
N PRO A 994 15.49 7.56 -2.59
CA PRO A 994 15.36 8.98 -2.27
C PRO A 994 16.49 9.49 -1.38
N LEU A 995 17.01 8.70 -0.42
CA LEU A 995 18.16 9.12 0.39
C LEU A 995 19.42 9.34 -0.44
N THR A 996 19.61 8.58 -1.52
CA THR A 996 20.75 8.74 -2.44
C THR A 996 20.59 10.02 -3.27
N ALA A 997 19.39 10.32 -3.75
CA ALA A 997 19.09 11.59 -4.43
C ALA A 997 19.30 12.80 -3.50
N ILE A 998 18.77 12.75 -2.27
CA ILE A 998 18.96 13.81 -1.26
C ILE A 998 20.45 13.96 -0.91
N SER A 999 21.19 12.86 -0.76
CA SER A 999 22.65 12.87 -0.55
C SER A 999 23.39 13.60 -1.69
N GLY A 1000 23.02 13.33 -2.95
CA GLY A 1000 23.58 14.01 -4.11
C GLY A 1000 23.27 15.51 -4.14
N PHE A 1001 22.03 15.90 -3.87
CA PHE A 1001 21.66 17.33 -3.77
C PHE A 1001 22.42 18.04 -2.65
N VAL A 1002 22.53 17.42 -1.47
CA VAL A 1002 23.29 18.00 -0.35
C VAL A 1002 24.78 18.14 -0.70
N GLN A 1003 25.40 17.19 -1.40
CA GLN A 1003 26.78 17.30 -1.87
C GLN A 1003 26.97 18.46 -2.88
N VAL A 1004 26.05 18.63 -3.82
CA VAL A 1004 26.09 19.76 -4.78
C VAL A 1004 25.94 21.10 -4.05
N LEU A 1005 25.04 21.18 -3.07
CA LEU A 1005 24.86 22.37 -2.23
C LEU A 1005 26.09 22.62 -1.34
N GLN A 1006 26.74 21.59 -0.78
CA GLN A 1006 28.00 21.73 -0.05
C GLN A 1006 29.10 22.28 -0.96
N SER A 1007 29.20 21.79 -2.21
CA SER A 1007 30.16 22.30 -3.19
C SER A 1007 29.92 23.77 -3.55
N ARG A 1008 28.66 24.20 -3.67
CA ARG A 1008 28.31 25.62 -3.86
C ARG A 1008 28.62 26.46 -2.62
N ALA A 1009 28.16 26.07 -1.44
CA ALA A 1009 28.43 26.77 -0.18
C ALA A 1009 29.93 26.92 0.10
N ARG A 1010 30.75 25.93 -0.30
CA ARG A 1010 32.22 25.98 -0.19
C ARG A 1010 32.87 26.94 -1.19
N LYS A 1011 32.23 27.20 -2.34
CA LYS A 1011 32.67 28.20 -3.33
C LYS A 1011 32.21 29.62 -2.99
N SER A 1012 31.05 29.77 -2.35
CA SER A 1012 30.52 31.06 -1.90
C SER A 1012 30.97 31.47 -0.49
N GLU A 1013 31.92 30.73 0.10
CA GLU A 1013 32.43 30.89 1.47
C GLU A 1013 31.35 30.93 2.58
N ASP A 1014 30.15 30.42 2.30
CA ASP A 1014 29.04 30.38 3.27
C ASP A 1014 29.28 29.30 4.33
N THR A 1015 29.96 29.71 5.38
CA THR A 1015 30.25 28.85 6.54
C THR A 1015 29.01 28.41 7.31
N TYR A 1016 27.88 29.11 7.24
CA TYR A 1016 26.65 28.66 7.91
C TYR A 1016 25.96 27.56 7.10
N ALA A 1017 25.72 27.78 5.81
CA ALA A 1017 25.15 26.78 4.92
C ALA A 1017 26.03 25.53 4.85
N LEU A 1018 27.36 25.68 4.73
CA LEU A 1018 28.28 24.55 4.74
C LEU A 1018 28.14 23.71 6.02
N ASN A 1019 28.04 24.35 7.19
CA ASN A 1019 27.86 23.65 8.47
C ASN A 1019 26.48 22.99 8.61
N ALA A 1020 25.41 23.63 8.15
CA ALA A 1020 24.06 23.06 8.14
C ALA A 1020 23.98 21.84 7.21
N LEU A 1021 24.52 21.96 5.99
CA LEU A 1021 24.57 20.89 5.00
C LEU A 1021 25.47 19.74 5.45
N ASN A 1022 26.60 20.01 6.10
CA ASN A 1022 27.43 18.98 6.75
C ASN A 1022 26.64 18.17 7.80
N ARG A 1023 25.78 18.82 8.59
CA ARG A 1023 24.90 18.14 9.57
C ARG A 1023 23.82 17.31 8.87
N ALA A 1024 23.19 17.85 7.82
CA ALA A 1024 22.21 17.14 7.02
C ALA A 1024 22.81 15.89 6.35
N TYR A 1025 23.97 16.04 5.69
CA TYR A 1025 24.73 14.95 5.06
C TYR A 1025 25.09 13.86 6.07
N ASN A 1026 25.57 14.23 7.26
CA ASN A 1026 25.86 13.28 8.32
C ASN A 1026 24.61 12.56 8.85
N GLN A 1027 23.44 13.19 8.85
CA GLN A 1027 22.18 12.54 9.23
C GLN A 1027 21.69 11.57 8.14
N ILE A 1028 21.85 11.93 6.86
CA ILE A 1028 21.56 11.05 5.71
C ILE A 1028 22.49 9.84 5.74
N ARG A 1029 23.80 10.01 5.96
CA ARG A 1029 24.76 8.90 6.16
C ARG A 1029 24.35 7.99 7.32
N LYS A 1030 23.89 8.54 8.45
CA LYS A 1030 23.35 7.75 9.58
C LYS A 1030 22.12 6.94 9.17
N MET A 1031 21.15 7.54 8.47
CA MET A 1031 19.97 6.82 7.98
C MET A 1031 20.35 5.70 7.01
N THR A 1032 21.22 5.97 6.04
CA THR A 1032 21.73 4.95 5.10
C THR A 1032 22.46 3.82 5.83
N SER A 1033 23.28 4.13 6.84
CA SER A 1033 23.95 3.14 7.69
C SER A 1033 22.96 2.31 8.52
N MET A 1034 21.91 2.93 9.09
CA MET A 1034 20.86 2.22 9.83
C MET A 1034 20.03 1.29 8.93
N ILE A 1035 19.66 1.74 7.73
CA ILE A 1035 18.94 0.91 6.73
C ILE A 1035 19.83 -0.26 6.29
N ASN A 1036 21.09 0.00 5.94
CA ASN A 1036 22.04 -1.07 5.59
C ASN A 1036 22.27 -2.04 6.76
N GLY A 1037 22.34 -1.55 8.00
CA GLY A 1037 22.49 -2.38 9.19
C GLY A 1037 21.27 -3.27 9.47
N PHE A 1038 20.06 -2.72 9.35
CA PHE A 1038 18.81 -3.48 9.48
C PHE A 1038 18.65 -4.51 8.36
N LEU A 1039 18.97 -4.12 7.12
CA LEU A 1039 18.99 -5.00 5.95
C LEU A 1039 20.04 -6.11 6.10
N ASN A 1040 21.23 -5.82 6.64
CA ASN A 1040 22.27 -6.82 6.91
C ASN A 1040 21.80 -7.82 7.98
N VAL A 1041 21.14 -7.37 9.05
CA VAL A 1041 20.54 -8.29 10.04
C VAL A 1041 19.45 -9.16 9.41
N SER A 1042 18.54 -8.59 8.61
CA SER A 1042 17.50 -9.37 7.92
C SER A 1042 18.08 -10.38 6.91
N ARG A 1043 19.17 -10.02 6.22
CA ARG A 1043 19.93 -10.93 5.33
C ARG A 1043 20.68 -12.02 6.11
N LEU A 1044 21.11 -11.73 7.34
CA LEU A 1044 21.78 -12.67 8.23
C LEU A 1044 20.78 -13.68 8.80
N GLU A 1045 19.61 -13.22 9.27
CA GLU A 1045 18.49 -14.06 9.72
C GLU A 1045 17.98 -15.00 8.62
N SER A 1046 17.90 -14.51 7.37
CA SER A 1046 17.49 -15.33 6.22
C SER A 1046 18.63 -16.16 5.61
N GLY A 1047 19.82 -16.19 6.23
CA GLY A 1047 20.98 -16.97 5.76
C GLY A 1047 21.66 -16.45 4.48
N LYS A 1048 21.15 -15.37 3.88
CA LYS A 1048 21.58 -14.77 2.61
C LYS A 1048 22.81 -13.84 2.72
N LEU A 1049 23.43 -13.72 3.90
CA LEU A 1049 24.68 -12.97 4.08
C LEU A 1049 25.87 -13.79 3.53
N LEU A 1050 26.17 -13.58 2.24
CA LEU A 1050 27.37 -14.08 1.57
C LEU A 1050 28.63 -13.42 2.16
N ILE A 1051 29.71 -14.20 2.22
CA ILE A 1051 31.05 -13.80 2.68
C ILE A 1051 32.02 -14.15 1.56
N GLU A 1052 32.60 -13.13 0.91
CA GLU A 1052 33.44 -13.28 -0.27
C GLU A 1052 34.92 -13.16 0.13
N LYS A 1053 35.51 -14.29 0.55
CA LYS A 1053 36.89 -14.32 1.05
C LYS A 1053 37.89 -14.17 -0.09
N ASN A 1054 38.75 -13.16 0.02
CA ASN A 1054 39.86 -12.89 -0.88
C ASN A 1054 41.16 -12.79 -0.07
N VAL A 1055 42.30 -13.02 -0.73
CA VAL A 1055 43.62 -12.79 -0.12
C VAL A 1055 43.93 -11.29 -0.18
N PHE A 1056 44.19 -10.67 0.97
CA PHE A 1056 44.64 -9.28 1.06
C PHE A 1056 45.55 -9.06 2.27
N ARG A 1057 46.33 -7.97 2.23
CA ARG A 1057 47.13 -7.51 3.37
C ARG A 1057 46.25 -6.77 4.38
N LEU A 1058 46.14 -7.33 5.57
CA LEU A 1058 45.34 -6.78 6.65
C LEU A 1058 45.92 -5.46 7.16
N ASP A 1059 47.24 -5.31 7.16
CA ASP A 1059 47.90 -4.09 7.59
C ASP A 1059 47.68 -2.92 6.61
N GLU A 1060 47.64 -3.17 5.30
CA GLU A 1060 47.24 -2.17 4.30
C GLU A 1060 45.77 -1.73 4.47
N LEU A 1061 44.85 -2.68 4.75
CA LEU A 1061 43.46 -2.35 5.06
C LEU A 1061 43.34 -1.52 6.34
N LEU A 1062 44.15 -1.80 7.38
CA LEU A 1062 44.15 -1.01 8.61
C LEU A 1062 44.67 0.42 8.38
N VAL A 1063 45.69 0.60 7.54
CA VAL A 1063 46.16 1.94 7.15
C VAL A 1063 45.05 2.70 6.41
N GLU A 1064 44.46 2.11 5.38
CA GLU A 1064 43.36 2.71 4.60
C GLU A 1064 42.20 3.16 5.50
N LEU A 1065 41.72 2.30 6.40
CA LEU A 1065 40.60 2.60 7.28
C LEU A 1065 40.90 3.66 8.34
N ILE A 1066 42.17 3.80 8.75
CA ILE A 1066 42.61 4.85 9.67
C ILE A 1066 42.73 6.18 8.93
N GLU A 1067 43.30 6.20 7.72
CA GLU A 1067 43.33 7.39 6.85
C GLU A 1067 41.91 7.88 6.50
N GLU A 1068 40.98 6.99 6.15
CA GLU A 1068 39.56 7.34 5.97
C GLU A 1068 38.90 7.91 7.24
N SER A 1069 39.30 7.43 8.42
CA SER A 1069 38.74 7.88 9.70
C SER A 1069 39.28 9.27 10.09
N ASP A 1070 40.58 9.52 9.91
CA ASP A 1070 41.24 10.81 10.18
C ASP A 1070 40.68 11.94 9.31
N ILE A 1071 40.38 11.66 8.02
CA ILE A 1071 39.75 12.63 7.10
C ILE A 1071 38.37 13.11 7.61
N VAL A 1072 37.68 12.31 8.43
CA VAL A 1072 36.30 12.58 8.88
C VAL A 1072 36.24 13.08 10.33
N GLN A 1073 37.23 12.76 11.20
CA GLN A 1073 37.17 13.05 12.63
C GLN A 1073 38.52 13.50 13.25
N PHE A 1074 38.91 14.78 13.06
CA PHE A 1074 40.04 15.49 13.71
C PHE A 1074 40.01 15.59 15.26
N SER A 1075 39.39 14.63 15.96
CA SER A 1075 39.07 14.72 17.39
C SER A 1075 39.95 13.85 18.29
N HIS A 1076 40.70 12.91 17.74
CA HIS A 1076 41.50 11.92 18.48
C HIS A 1076 42.78 11.60 17.70
N GLU A 1077 43.82 11.12 18.38
CA GLU A 1077 45.06 10.67 17.75
C GLU A 1077 45.01 9.13 17.59
N ILE A 1078 44.86 8.63 16.36
CA ILE A 1078 44.81 7.19 16.09
C ILE A 1078 46.21 6.69 15.74
N ILE A 1079 46.78 5.79 16.55
CA ILE A 1079 48.13 5.25 16.32
C ILE A 1079 48.06 3.78 15.97
N LEU A 1080 48.48 3.45 14.75
CA LEU A 1080 48.67 2.09 14.28
C LEU A 1080 50.06 1.57 14.67
N SER A 1081 50.11 0.37 15.24
CA SER A 1081 51.34 -0.41 15.43
C SER A 1081 51.17 -1.78 14.79
N VAL A 1082 52.01 -2.11 13.81
CA VAL A 1082 52.04 -3.40 13.11
C VAL A 1082 53.38 -4.05 13.38
N ASP A 1083 53.38 -5.26 13.93
CA ASP A 1083 54.63 -5.97 14.26
C ASP A 1083 55.32 -6.53 13.00
N GLU A 1084 54.54 -7.04 12.04
CA GLU A 1084 54.98 -7.54 10.73
C GLU A 1084 53.83 -7.50 9.70
N PRO A 1085 54.09 -7.47 8.36
CA PRO A 1085 53.04 -7.53 7.34
C PRO A 1085 52.23 -8.84 7.43
N ILE A 1086 50.90 -8.74 7.36
CA ILE A 1086 49.99 -9.86 7.61
C ILE A 1086 49.02 -10.04 6.45
N GLU A 1087 49.11 -11.17 5.74
CA GLU A 1087 48.12 -11.58 4.74
C GLU A 1087 47.06 -12.50 5.35
N VAL A 1088 45.79 -12.25 5.01
CA VAL A 1088 44.64 -13.04 5.45
C VAL A 1088 43.75 -13.39 4.25
N ASN A 1089 43.10 -14.56 4.31
CA ASN A 1089 42.06 -14.94 3.36
C ASN A 1089 40.67 -14.68 3.98
N ALA A 1090 40.16 -13.48 3.78
CA ALA A 1090 38.94 -12.98 4.42
C ALA A 1090 38.15 -12.05 3.49
N ASP A 1091 36.89 -11.77 3.82
CA ASP A 1091 36.09 -10.78 3.11
C ASP A 1091 36.54 -9.39 3.54
N ARG A 1092 37.30 -8.71 2.65
CA ARG A 1092 37.94 -7.41 2.89
C ARG A 1092 36.94 -6.37 3.38
N ASP A 1093 35.77 -6.31 2.74
CA ASP A 1093 34.73 -5.31 3.05
C ASP A 1093 34.05 -5.60 4.39
N LYS A 1094 33.80 -6.88 4.71
CA LYS A 1094 33.19 -7.28 5.98
C LYS A 1094 34.17 -7.10 7.14
N ILE A 1095 35.44 -7.46 6.97
CA ILE A 1095 36.50 -7.20 7.98
C ILE A 1095 36.71 -5.69 8.15
N GLY A 1096 36.72 -4.91 7.07
CA GLY A 1096 36.79 -3.46 7.15
C GLY A 1096 35.60 -2.85 7.89
N SER A 1097 34.39 -3.38 7.68
CA SER A 1097 33.20 -3.00 8.46
C SER A 1097 33.29 -3.38 9.94
N VAL A 1098 34.04 -4.42 10.33
CA VAL A 1098 34.31 -4.74 11.74
C VAL A 1098 35.26 -3.70 12.34
N VAL A 1099 36.41 -3.47 11.70
CA VAL A 1099 37.42 -2.51 12.15
C VAL A 1099 36.83 -1.10 12.28
N SER A 1100 36.13 -0.62 11.25
CA SER A 1100 35.48 0.69 11.23
C SER A 1100 34.45 0.85 12.37
N ASN A 1101 33.69 -0.20 12.69
CA ASN A 1101 32.76 -0.18 13.82
C ASN A 1101 33.49 -0.14 15.18
N LEU A 1102 34.60 -0.87 15.35
CA LEU A 1102 35.41 -0.80 16.58
C LEU A 1102 36.07 0.57 16.75
N LEU A 1103 36.69 1.11 15.70
CA LEU A 1103 37.25 2.47 15.68
C LEU A 1103 36.21 3.54 15.99
N SER A 1104 35.04 3.46 15.34
CA SER A 1104 33.96 4.42 15.57
C SER A 1104 33.40 4.36 16.99
N ASN A 1105 33.34 3.18 17.63
CA ASN A 1105 32.96 3.08 19.03
C ASN A 1105 34.04 3.64 19.96
N ALA A 1106 35.32 3.31 19.74
CA ALA A 1106 36.44 3.86 20.50
C ALA A 1106 36.37 5.40 20.56
N VAL A 1107 36.40 6.06 19.39
CA VAL A 1107 36.32 7.53 19.22
C VAL A 1107 35.07 8.17 19.83
N LYS A 1108 33.97 7.41 19.96
CA LYS A 1108 32.66 7.90 20.43
C LYS A 1108 32.48 7.81 21.94
N TYR A 1109 33.19 6.88 22.59
CA TYR A 1109 33.13 6.67 24.04
C TYR A 1109 34.40 7.18 24.76
N SER A 1110 35.42 7.63 24.03
CA SER A 1110 36.57 8.38 24.54
C SER A 1110 36.36 9.91 24.51
N PRO A 1111 36.97 10.68 25.44
CA PRO A 1111 36.97 12.14 25.39
C PRO A 1111 37.83 12.68 24.24
N SER A 1112 37.34 13.68 23.49
CA SER A 1112 38.10 14.34 22.43
C SER A 1112 39.47 14.85 22.91
N GLY A 1113 40.50 14.61 22.11
CA GLY A 1113 41.91 14.87 22.41
C GLY A 1113 42.65 13.67 23.02
N THR A 1114 41.99 12.52 23.20
CA THR A 1114 42.64 11.29 23.65
C THR A 1114 43.16 10.45 22.48
N ARG A 1115 44.05 9.50 22.79
CA ARG A 1115 44.67 8.56 21.86
C ARG A 1115 43.84 7.28 21.74
N VAL A 1116 43.74 6.74 20.52
CA VAL A 1116 43.20 5.41 20.22
C VAL A 1116 44.31 4.55 19.65
N ASP A 1117 44.61 3.43 20.29
CA ASP A 1117 45.70 2.53 19.90
C ASP A 1117 45.17 1.35 19.08
N VAL A 1118 45.62 1.24 17.83
CA VAL A 1118 45.33 0.10 16.94
C VAL A 1118 46.58 -0.76 16.84
N LYS A 1119 46.48 -2.04 17.19
CA LYS A 1119 47.60 -2.98 17.13
C LYS A 1119 47.25 -4.18 16.26
N CYS A 1120 48.15 -4.53 15.34
CA CYS A 1120 48.05 -5.70 14.47
C CYS A 1120 49.30 -6.57 14.63
N LYS A 1121 49.12 -7.84 14.97
CA LYS A 1121 50.24 -8.77 15.22
C LYS A 1121 49.83 -10.21 14.98
N ILE A 1122 50.80 -11.10 14.80
CA ILE A 1122 50.56 -12.54 14.78
C ILE A 1122 50.55 -13.09 16.21
N LEU A 1123 49.48 -13.79 16.59
CA LEU A 1123 49.37 -14.50 17.85
C LEU A 1123 48.80 -15.91 17.60
N ASN A 1124 49.51 -16.96 18.03
CA ASN A 1124 49.06 -18.35 17.91
C ASN A 1124 48.57 -18.75 16.49
N ASN A 1125 49.33 -18.36 15.45
CA ASN A 1125 49.00 -18.57 14.03
C ASN A 1125 47.71 -17.88 13.54
N LYS A 1126 47.31 -16.78 14.18
CA LYS A 1126 46.21 -15.92 13.77
C LYS A 1126 46.64 -14.46 13.71
N ALA A 1127 46.00 -13.70 12.83
CA ALA A 1127 46.06 -12.25 12.85
C ALA A 1127 45.22 -11.75 14.04
N PHE A 1128 45.87 -11.11 15.00
CA PHE A 1128 45.25 -10.47 16.16
C PHE A 1128 45.22 -8.96 15.93
N VAL A 1129 44.02 -8.39 15.88
CA VAL A 1129 43.79 -6.95 15.77
C VAL A 1129 43.10 -6.46 17.04
N SER A 1130 43.62 -5.42 17.67
CA SER A 1130 42.98 -4.76 18.82
C SER A 1130 42.89 -3.26 18.64
N VAL A 1131 41.75 -2.69 19.01
CA VAL A 1131 41.49 -1.24 19.11
C VAL A 1131 41.28 -0.92 20.60
N SER A 1132 42.13 -0.07 21.16
CA SER A 1132 42.05 0.37 22.55
C SER A 1132 41.68 1.85 22.65
N ASP A 1133 40.68 2.16 23.46
CA ASP A 1133 40.26 3.52 23.82
C ASP A 1133 40.67 3.88 25.26
N ASN A 1134 40.67 5.18 25.56
CA ASN A 1134 40.81 5.74 26.91
C ASN A 1134 39.46 6.31 27.41
N GLY A 1135 38.36 5.60 27.13
CA GLY A 1135 37.00 6.03 27.41
C GLY A 1135 36.45 5.63 28.78
N ILE A 1136 35.13 5.69 28.90
CA ILE A 1136 34.39 5.44 30.16
C ILE A 1136 34.51 4.01 30.72
N GLY A 1137 35.01 3.05 29.93
CA GLY A 1137 35.03 1.64 30.29
C GLY A 1137 33.63 1.00 30.41
N ILE A 1138 33.59 -0.29 30.71
CA ILE A 1138 32.37 -1.12 30.74
C ILE A 1138 32.34 -1.94 32.04
N ASP A 1139 31.16 -2.04 32.68
CA ASP A 1139 30.99 -2.85 33.90
C ASP A 1139 31.04 -4.35 33.59
N LYS A 1140 31.59 -5.14 34.52
CA LYS A 1140 31.73 -6.61 34.37
C LYS A 1140 30.40 -7.34 34.12
N ILE A 1141 29.28 -6.81 34.60
CA ILE A 1141 27.94 -7.38 34.38
C ILE A 1141 27.49 -7.23 32.92
N ASP A 1142 27.97 -6.20 32.24
CA ASP A 1142 27.59 -5.87 30.86
C ASP A 1142 28.50 -6.55 29.81
N LEU A 1143 29.71 -6.97 30.17
CA LEU A 1143 30.68 -7.60 29.26
C LEU A 1143 30.14 -8.88 28.61
N GLU A 1144 29.46 -9.75 29.37
CA GLU A 1144 28.92 -11.02 28.85
C GLU A 1144 27.84 -10.84 27.78
N LYS A 1145 27.14 -9.70 27.80
CA LYS A 1145 26.00 -9.39 26.91
C LYS A 1145 26.35 -8.38 25.82
N LEU A 1146 27.59 -7.90 25.77
CA LEU A 1146 27.97 -6.78 24.91
C LEU A 1146 27.80 -7.08 23.40
N PHE A 1147 27.91 -8.36 23.04
CA PHE A 1147 27.71 -8.86 21.68
C PHE A 1147 26.29 -9.41 21.45
N ASP A 1148 25.40 -9.35 22.45
CA ASP A 1148 23.99 -9.73 22.29
C ASP A 1148 23.23 -8.72 21.42
N ARG A 1149 22.30 -9.25 20.63
CA ARG A 1149 21.50 -8.47 19.68
C ARG A 1149 20.58 -7.47 20.41
N TYR A 1150 20.66 -6.21 19.98
CA TYR A 1150 19.98 -5.04 20.57
C TYR A 1150 20.45 -4.65 21.98
N TYR A 1151 21.50 -5.28 22.52
CA TYR A 1151 22.01 -4.94 23.85
C TYR A 1151 22.75 -3.59 23.85
N ARG A 1152 22.65 -2.86 24.97
CA ARG A 1152 23.30 -1.57 25.18
C ARG A 1152 23.66 -1.36 26.65
N VAL A 1153 24.87 -0.89 26.88
CA VAL A 1153 25.39 -0.49 28.20
C VAL A 1153 24.91 0.92 28.54
N GLY A 1154 24.33 1.09 29.73
CA GLY A 1154 24.04 2.39 30.35
C GLY A 1154 22.73 3.11 29.93
N LYS A 1155 22.26 4.01 30.82
CA LYS A 1155 21.01 4.80 30.69
C LYS A 1155 21.20 6.20 30.06
N HIS A 1156 22.35 6.51 29.46
CA HIS A 1156 22.57 7.83 28.84
C HIS A 1156 22.09 7.89 27.38
N HIS A 1157 20.98 8.61 27.17
CA HIS A 1157 20.29 8.74 25.87
C HIS A 1157 21.02 9.60 24.81
N THR A 1158 22.17 10.22 25.14
CA THR A 1158 22.89 11.14 24.25
C THR A 1158 23.65 10.44 23.12
N VAL A 1159 23.86 9.13 23.19
CA VAL A 1159 24.68 8.37 22.23
C VAL A 1159 23.80 7.48 21.33
N SER A 1160 23.76 7.81 20.04
CA SER A 1160 22.92 7.17 19.00
C SER A 1160 23.43 5.77 18.60
N GLY A 1161 22.55 4.75 18.63
CA GLY A 1161 22.83 3.39 18.13
C GLY A 1161 21.80 2.35 18.60
N PHE A 1162 21.56 1.31 17.80
CA PHE A 1162 20.54 0.28 18.06
C PHE A 1162 21.03 -0.99 18.80
N GLY A 1163 22.30 -1.06 19.22
CA GLY A 1163 22.85 -2.31 19.79
C GLY A 1163 23.02 -3.44 18.77
N ILE A 1164 23.15 -3.09 17.48
CA ILE A 1164 23.29 -4.05 16.37
C ILE A 1164 24.74 -4.22 15.93
N GLY A 1165 25.56 -3.17 16.02
CA GLY A 1165 26.90 -3.14 15.42
C GLY A 1165 27.83 -4.23 15.94
N LEU A 1166 28.00 -4.33 17.27
CA LEU A 1166 28.91 -5.33 17.87
C LEU A 1166 28.42 -6.76 17.64
N TYR A 1167 27.11 -7.01 17.69
CA TYR A 1167 26.50 -8.30 17.31
C TYR A 1167 26.84 -8.69 15.86
N LEU A 1168 26.65 -7.76 14.90
CA LEU A 1168 27.01 -8.00 13.50
C LEU A 1168 28.51 -8.22 13.32
N SER A 1169 29.35 -7.48 14.07
CA SER A 1169 30.80 -7.69 14.06
C SER A 1169 31.21 -9.06 14.60
N ALA A 1170 30.56 -9.57 15.65
CA ALA A 1170 30.80 -10.90 16.17
C ALA A 1170 30.45 -11.99 15.14
N GLU A 1171 29.26 -11.93 14.54
CA GLU A 1171 28.83 -12.89 13.51
C GLU A 1171 29.75 -12.85 12.26
N ILE A 1172 30.19 -11.67 11.83
CA ILE A 1172 31.16 -11.55 10.73
C ILE A 1172 32.46 -12.27 11.09
N ILE A 1173 33.02 -12.02 12.27
CA ILE A 1173 34.27 -12.65 12.71
C ILE A 1173 34.11 -14.16 12.90
N GLU A 1174 32.98 -14.63 13.43
CA GLU A 1174 32.69 -16.06 13.59
C GLU A 1174 32.60 -16.78 12.22
N ARG A 1175 31.97 -16.18 11.21
CA ARG A 1175 31.96 -16.69 9.81
C ARG A 1175 33.35 -16.64 9.13
N HIS A 1176 34.30 -15.92 9.72
CA HIS A 1176 35.71 -15.95 9.33
C HIS A 1176 36.52 -17.02 10.09
N ASN A 1177 35.88 -17.88 10.90
CA ASN A 1177 36.53 -18.81 11.85
C ASN A 1177 37.40 -18.07 12.89
N GLY A 1178 37.04 -16.82 13.16
CA GLY A 1178 37.71 -15.95 14.11
C GLY A 1178 37.05 -15.94 15.48
N LYS A 1179 37.57 -15.09 16.37
CA LYS A 1179 36.97 -14.80 17.68
C LYS A 1179 37.04 -13.30 17.94
N ILE A 1180 35.95 -12.70 18.42
CA ILE A 1180 35.94 -11.31 18.92
C ILE A 1180 35.89 -11.31 20.46
N GLY A 1181 36.39 -10.26 21.09
CA GLY A 1181 36.41 -10.09 22.54
C GLY A 1181 36.60 -8.64 22.96
N VAL A 1182 36.51 -8.41 24.27
CA VAL A 1182 36.71 -7.11 24.90
C VAL A 1182 37.30 -7.29 26.29
N ASP A 1183 38.34 -6.52 26.59
CA ASP A 1183 38.86 -6.30 27.95
C ASP A 1183 38.57 -4.84 28.32
N SER A 1184 37.98 -4.59 29.48
CA SER A 1184 37.59 -3.22 29.88
C SER A 1184 37.62 -3.04 31.40
N GLU A 1185 38.03 -1.86 31.83
CA GLU A 1185 37.90 -1.40 33.22
C GLU A 1185 37.20 -0.03 33.25
N VAL A 1186 36.18 0.10 34.11
CA VAL A 1186 35.43 1.36 34.29
C VAL A 1186 36.38 2.52 34.60
N ASP A 1187 36.15 3.65 33.93
CA ASP A 1187 36.96 4.88 33.95
C ASP A 1187 38.42 4.74 33.50
N LYS A 1188 38.80 3.63 32.84
CA LYS A 1188 40.14 3.44 32.23
C LYS A 1188 40.14 3.08 30.75
N GLY A 1189 38.97 2.97 30.13
CA GLY A 1189 38.80 2.63 28.72
C GLY A 1189 38.63 1.13 28.44
N SER A 1190 38.50 0.80 27.16
CA SER A 1190 38.24 -0.57 26.67
C SER A 1190 39.20 -0.94 25.54
N THR A 1191 39.64 -2.20 25.54
CA THR A 1191 40.36 -2.83 24.44
C THR A 1191 39.43 -3.86 23.78
N PHE A 1192 38.90 -3.52 22.61
CA PHE A 1192 38.19 -4.47 21.75
C PHE A 1192 39.20 -5.17 20.86
N TYR A 1193 39.05 -6.49 20.68
CA TYR A 1193 39.96 -7.25 19.83
C TYR A 1193 39.25 -8.34 19.03
N PHE A 1194 39.85 -8.71 17.90
CA PHE A 1194 39.47 -9.90 17.16
C PHE A 1194 40.70 -10.67 16.65
N GLU A 1195 40.51 -11.98 16.54
CA GLU A 1195 41.43 -12.92 15.91
C GLU A 1195 40.79 -13.44 14.63
N ILE A 1196 41.53 -13.47 13.51
CA ILE A 1196 41.16 -14.25 12.31
C ILE A 1196 42.33 -15.13 11.88
N PRO A 1197 42.08 -16.34 11.31
CA PRO A 1197 43.15 -17.22 10.86
C PRO A 1197 43.99 -16.56 9.77
N LEU A 1198 45.30 -16.82 9.82
CA LEU A 1198 46.21 -16.49 8.73
C LEU A 1198 45.96 -17.40 7.52
N ILE A 1199 46.58 -17.06 6.39
CA ILE A 1199 46.67 -17.97 5.24
C ILE A 1199 47.49 -19.19 5.65
N GLU A 1200 46.91 -20.38 5.57
CA GLU A 1200 47.66 -21.63 5.60
C GLU A 1200 48.47 -21.75 4.29
N HIS A 1201 49.79 -21.87 4.38
CA HIS A 1201 50.71 -22.08 3.25
C HIS A 1201 50.83 -23.56 2.87
#